data_AF-K7AYQ3-F1
#
_entry.id   AF-K7AYQ3-F1
#
_cell.length_a   1.000
_cell.length_b   1.000
_cell.length_c   1.000
_cell.angle_alpha   90.00
_cell.angle_beta   90.00
_cell.angle_gamma   90.00
#
_symmetry.space_group_name_H-M   'P 1'
#
loop_
_entity.id
_entity.type
_entity.pdbx_description
1 polymer ?
#
loop_
_entity_poly.entity_id
_entity_poly.type
_entity_poly.pdbx_seq_one_letter_code
_entity_poly.pdbx_strand_id
1 'polypeptide(L)'
;MDFSMVAGAAAYNEKSGRITSLSLLFQKVFAQIFPQWRKGNTEGECLPYKCSETGALGENYSWQIPINHNDFKIFKNNERQLCEVLQNKFGCISTLVSPVQEGNSKSLQVFRKMLTPRIELSVWKDDLTTHAVDAVVNAANEDLLHGGGLALALVKAGGFEIQEESKQFVARYGKVSAGEIAVTGAGRLPCKQIIHAVGPRWMEWDKQGCTGKLQRAIVSILNYVIYKNTHIETVAIPALSSGIFQFPLNLCTKTIVETIRVSLQGKPMMSNLKEIHLVSNEDPTVAAFKAASEFILGKSELGQETTPSFNAMVVNNLTLQIVQGHIEWQTADVIVNSVNPHDITVGPVAKSILQQAGVEMKSEFLATKAKQFQRSQLVLVTKGFNLFCKYIYHVLWHSEFPKPQILKHAMKECLEKCIEQNITSISFPALGTGNMEIKKETAAEILFEEVLTFAKDHVKHQLTVKFVIFPTDLETYKAFSSEMAKRSKMLSLNNYSVPQSTREEKRENGLEARSPAINLMGFNVEEMYEAHAWIQRILSLQNHHIIENNHILYLGRKEHDILSQLQKTSSVSITEIISPGRTKLEIEGAQADLIEVVMNIEDMLCKVQEEMARKKERGLWRLLGQWTIQQQKTQDEMKENIIFLKCPVPPTQELLDQKKQFEKCGLQVLKVEKIDNEVLMAAFQRKKKMMEEKLHRQPVSHRLFQQVPYQFCNVVCRVGFQRMYSAPCDPKYGAGIYFTKNLKNLAEKAKKISAADKLIYVFEAEVLTGFFCQGHPLNIVPPPLSPGAIDGHDSVVDNVSSPETFVIFSGTQAVPQYLWTCTQEYVQSQDYSSGPMRPFAQHPWRGFTSGSPVD
;
A
#
# COMPACT_ATOMS: atom_id res chain seq x y z
N MET A 1 24.73 14.42 62.32
CA MET A 1 26.12 14.88 62.55
C MET A 1 26.48 15.76 61.38
N ASP A 2 26.38 17.05 61.62
CA ASP A 2 26.85 18.11 60.72
C ASP A 2 28.35 17.96 60.44
N PHE A 3 28.77 18.29 59.23
CA PHE A 3 29.72 19.39 59.05
C PHE A 3 29.53 20.02 57.66
N SER A 4 29.40 21.34 57.72
CA SER A 4 29.00 22.29 56.72
C SER A 4 30.19 23.00 56.06
N MET A 5 29.93 23.55 54.87
CA MET A 5 30.50 24.80 54.29
C MET A 5 32.00 24.80 53.95
N VAL A 6 32.46 25.39 52.85
CA VAL A 6 32.40 26.82 52.43
C VAL A 6 32.68 26.81 50.91
N ALA A 7 31.77 27.23 50.01
CA ALA A 7 31.45 28.59 49.57
C ALA A 7 32.58 29.35 48.84
N GLY A 8 32.35 29.68 47.58
CA GLY A 8 33.15 30.62 46.78
C GLY A 8 32.47 30.84 45.42
N ALA A 9 31.84 31.99 45.26
CA ALA A 9 30.79 32.29 44.28
C ALA A 9 31.28 33.09 43.05
N ALA A 10 30.34 33.26 42.11
CA ALA A 10 30.22 34.27 41.04
C ALA A 10 30.90 33.98 39.69
N ALA A 11 30.41 34.41 38.53
CA ALA A 11 29.08 34.65 37.95
C ALA A 11 29.31 35.15 36.49
N TYR A 12 28.31 34.93 35.64
CA TYR A 12 27.98 35.63 34.37
C TYR A 12 28.72 35.38 33.04
N ASN A 13 27.89 34.92 32.08
CA ASN A 13 27.71 35.31 30.66
C ASN A 13 28.45 34.64 29.48
N GLU A 14 27.60 33.98 28.66
CA GLU A 14 27.54 33.86 27.19
C GLU A 14 28.82 33.85 26.34
N LYS A 15 29.07 32.72 25.64
CA LYS A 15 29.00 32.61 24.16
C LYS A 15 29.48 31.22 23.66
N SER A 16 28.70 30.64 22.75
CA SER A 16 29.11 29.81 21.59
C SER A 16 30.19 28.72 21.78
N GLY A 17 29.81 27.44 21.75
CA GLY A 17 30.75 26.32 21.63
C GLY A 17 30.13 25.04 21.07
N ARG A 18 30.72 24.54 19.98
CA ARG A 18 30.27 23.40 19.13
C ARG A 18 30.13 22.07 19.89
N ILE A 19 28.99 21.40 19.68
CA ILE A 19 28.82 19.97 19.96
C ILE A 19 29.55 19.20 18.84
N THR A 20 30.68 18.57 19.18
CA THR A 20 31.37 17.61 18.30
C THR A 20 31.08 16.18 18.77
N SER A 21 30.96 15.30 17.79
CA SER A 21 30.16 14.08 17.82
C SER A 21 30.80 12.89 18.54
N LEU A 22 29.91 11.98 18.98
CA LEU A 22 30.18 10.62 19.43
C LEU A 22 31.04 9.75 18.47
N SER A 23 31.44 10.25 17.29
CA SER A 23 32.24 9.47 16.33
C SER A 23 33.69 9.22 16.79
N LEU A 24 34.25 10.05 17.68
CA LEU A 24 35.63 9.91 18.13
C LEU A 24 35.82 8.79 19.17
N LEU A 25 34.76 8.42 19.90
CA LEU A 25 34.80 7.31 20.86
C LEU A 25 34.75 5.95 20.14
N PHE A 26 33.99 5.87 19.04
CA PHE A 26 33.91 4.69 18.18
C PHE A 26 35.25 4.37 17.50
N GLN A 27 36.00 5.38 17.05
CA GLN A 27 37.32 5.16 16.45
C GLN A 27 38.38 4.64 17.43
N LYS A 28 38.29 4.98 18.73
CA LYS A 28 39.27 4.53 19.73
C LYS A 28 39.08 3.08 20.15
N VAL A 29 37.84 2.58 20.15
CA VAL A 29 37.54 1.17 20.46
C VAL A 29 37.91 0.25 19.29
N PHE A 30 37.67 0.71 18.05
CA PHE A 30 38.02 -0.05 16.85
C PHE A 30 39.55 -0.24 16.68
N ALA A 31 40.35 0.75 17.10
CA ALA A 31 41.81 0.72 17.00
C ALA A 31 42.53 -0.15 18.05
N GLN A 32 41.84 -0.61 19.09
CA GLN A 32 42.40 -1.54 20.09
C GLN A 32 42.23 -3.03 19.69
N ILE A 33 41.35 -3.32 18.73
CA ILE A 33 41.01 -4.70 18.34
C ILE A 33 41.81 -5.19 17.11
N PHE A 34 42.35 -4.27 16.29
CA PHE A 34 43.12 -4.63 15.08
C PHE A 34 44.46 -3.87 14.97
N PRO A 35 45.60 -4.43 15.42
CA PRO A 35 46.89 -3.72 15.47
C PRO A 35 47.64 -3.59 14.14
N GLN A 36 47.19 -4.20 13.03
CA GLN A 36 48.02 -4.34 11.82
C GLN A 36 47.77 -3.35 10.68
N TRP A 37 46.96 -2.31 10.85
CA TRP A 37 46.71 -1.34 9.78
C TRP A 37 47.29 0.05 10.10
N ARG A 38 48.61 0.21 9.88
CA ARG A 38 49.25 1.50 9.56
C ARG A 38 50.42 1.29 8.59
N LYS A 39 50.20 1.67 7.32
CA LYS A 39 51.09 2.50 6.47
C LYS A 39 50.70 2.30 4.99
N GLY A 40 50.65 3.39 4.26
CA GLY A 40 50.20 3.43 2.86
C GLY A 40 51.31 3.31 1.82
N ASN A 41 50.82 3.26 0.56
CA ASN A 41 51.47 3.39 -0.76
C ASN A 41 52.46 2.25 -1.10
N THR A 42 52.40 1.57 -2.25
CA THR A 42 52.20 1.96 -3.66
C THR A 42 51.79 0.75 -4.51
N GLU A 43 51.07 0.99 -5.61
CA GLU A 43 50.89 0.20 -6.86
C GLU A 43 51.12 -1.33 -6.88
N GLY A 44 50.12 -2.08 -7.41
CA GLY A 44 50.28 -3.43 -7.93
C GLY A 44 49.31 -4.48 -7.35
N GLU A 45 48.27 -4.80 -8.12
CA GLU A 45 47.48 -6.06 -8.13
C GLU A 45 47.38 -6.93 -6.87
N CYS A 46 46.20 -6.92 -6.22
CA CYS A 46 45.37 -8.10 -5.95
C CYS A 46 44.15 -7.69 -5.09
N LEU A 47 43.00 -7.51 -5.75
CA LEU A 47 41.69 -7.34 -5.11
C LEU A 47 41.20 -8.68 -4.54
N PRO A 48 40.77 -8.77 -3.27
CA PRO A 48 39.89 -9.84 -2.84
C PRO A 48 38.47 -9.58 -3.37
N TYR A 49 37.91 -10.62 -3.99
CA TYR A 49 36.61 -10.69 -4.63
C TYR A 49 35.52 -9.84 -3.94
N LYS A 50 35.10 -8.78 -4.63
CA LYS A 50 33.75 -8.22 -4.49
C LYS A 50 32.76 -9.35 -4.80
N CYS A 51 31.91 -9.69 -3.84
CA CYS A 51 30.68 -10.41 -4.14
C CYS A 51 29.86 -9.48 -5.03
N SER A 52 29.68 -9.87 -6.29
CA SER A 52 28.89 -9.15 -7.27
C SER A 52 27.44 -9.08 -6.79
N GLU A 53 26.96 -7.88 -6.47
CA GLU A 53 25.54 -7.54 -6.26
C GLU A 53 24.75 -7.57 -7.60
N THR A 54 24.88 -8.66 -8.34
CA THR A 54 24.09 -8.94 -9.54
C THR A 54 23.71 -10.41 -9.52
N GLY A 55 22.60 -10.72 -8.84
CA GLY A 55 22.05 -12.09 -8.83
C GLY A 55 21.20 -12.46 -7.62
N ALA A 56 20.22 -11.64 -7.23
CA ALA A 56 19.03 -12.08 -6.49
C ALA A 56 18.01 -10.93 -6.42
N LEU A 57 17.44 -10.55 -7.56
CA LEU A 57 16.13 -9.90 -7.56
C LEU A 57 15.13 -10.97 -7.07
N GLY A 58 14.79 -10.93 -5.78
CA GLY A 58 13.79 -11.84 -5.22
C GLY A 58 12.45 -11.60 -5.91
N GLU A 59 11.94 -12.61 -6.62
CA GLU A 59 10.60 -12.59 -7.19
C GLU A 59 9.58 -12.48 -6.04
N ASN A 60 8.78 -11.43 -6.03
CA ASN A 60 7.66 -11.33 -5.10
C ASN A 60 6.54 -12.26 -5.59
N TYR A 61 6.19 -13.26 -4.79
CA TYR A 61 5.11 -14.19 -5.11
C TYR A 61 3.77 -13.61 -4.67
N SER A 62 2.75 -13.73 -5.51
CA SER A 62 1.37 -13.32 -5.21
C SER A 62 0.41 -14.40 -5.68
N TRP A 63 -0.38 -14.95 -4.75
CA TRP A 63 -1.40 -15.95 -5.04
C TRP A 63 -2.79 -15.42 -4.71
N GLN A 64 -3.74 -15.73 -5.57
CA GLN A 64 -5.15 -15.43 -5.35
C GLN A 64 -5.88 -16.73 -4.99
N ILE A 65 -6.39 -16.80 -3.77
CA ILE A 65 -7.06 -17.97 -3.22
C ILE A 65 -8.56 -17.71 -3.26
N PRO A 66 -9.33 -18.32 -4.17
CA PRO A 66 -10.77 -18.12 -4.22
C PRO A 66 -11.44 -18.68 -2.97
N ILE A 67 -12.40 -17.94 -2.42
CA ILE A 67 -13.21 -18.26 -1.25
C ILE A 67 -14.68 -17.92 -1.52
N ASN A 68 -15.60 -18.59 -0.84
CA ASN A 68 -17.01 -18.28 -0.99
C ASN A 68 -17.39 -16.98 -0.23
N HIS A 69 -18.59 -16.45 -0.47
CA HIS A 69 -19.05 -15.21 0.15
C HIS A 69 -19.24 -15.28 1.68
N ASN A 70 -19.52 -16.46 2.24
CA ASN A 70 -19.71 -16.63 3.68
C ASN A 70 -18.35 -16.59 4.40
N ASP A 71 -17.36 -17.31 3.87
CA ASP A 71 -15.98 -17.30 4.36
C ASP A 71 -15.39 -15.91 4.24
N PHE A 72 -15.66 -15.20 3.14
CA PHE A 72 -15.23 -13.81 2.97
C PHE A 72 -15.76 -12.90 4.08
N LYS A 73 -17.04 -13.03 4.47
CA LYS A 73 -17.60 -12.21 5.57
C LYS A 73 -16.92 -12.53 6.90
N ILE A 74 -16.69 -13.81 7.19
CA ILE A 74 -16.02 -14.26 8.42
C ILE A 74 -14.60 -13.70 8.49
N PHE A 75 -13.83 -13.86 7.41
CA PHE A 75 -12.48 -13.32 7.33
C PHE A 75 -12.45 -11.81 7.31
N LYS A 76 -13.44 -11.13 6.72
CA LYS A 76 -13.49 -9.66 6.70
C LYS A 76 -13.71 -9.08 8.09
N ASN A 77 -14.57 -9.71 8.89
CA ASN A 77 -14.79 -9.32 10.29
C ASN A 77 -13.54 -9.56 11.16
N ASN A 78 -12.71 -10.53 10.79
CA ASN A 78 -11.50 -10.93 11.51
C ASN A 78 -10.21 -10.65 10.70
N GLU A 79 -10.24 -9.64 9.82
CA GLU A 79 -9.18 -9.41 8.83
C GLU A 79 -7.84 -9.10 9.51
N ARG A 80 -7.90 -8.44 10.66
CA ARG A 80 -6.72 -8.15 11.47
C ARG A 80 -6.07 -9.43 11.98
N GLN A 81 -6.84 -10.35 12.56
CA GLN A 81 -6.33 -11.62 13.09
C GLN A 81 -5.78 -12.49 11.96
N LEU A 82 -6.48 -12.56 10.82
CA LEU A 82 -6.01 -13.27 9.64
C LEU A 82 -4.63 -12.73 9.18
N CYS A 83 -4.51 -11.40 9.06
CA CYS A 83 -3.24 -10.76 8.71
C CYS A 83 -2.14 -11.00 9.75
N GLU A 84 -2.45 -10.87 11.05
CA GLU A 84 -1.49 -11.08 12.14
C GLU A 84 -0.99 -12.53 12.16
N VAL A 85 -1.85 -13.53 11.98
CA VAL A 85 -1.43 -14.95 11.89
C VAL A 85 -0.59 -15.18 10.64
N LEU A 86 -1.04 -14.73 9.47
CA LEU A 86 -0.32 -14.98 8.21
C LEU A 86 1.07 -14.33 8.19
N GLN A 87 1.18 -13.13 8.77
CA GLN A 87 2.43 -12.42 8.90
C GLN A 87 3.34 -13.06 9.96
N ASN A 88 2.84 -13.31 11.17
CA ASN A 88 3.68 -13.78 12.29
C ASN A 88 4.08 -15.25 12.16
N LYS A 89 3.20 -16.09 11.60
CA LYS A 89 3.42 -17.53 11.46
C LYS A 89 4.15 -17.89 10.16
N PHE A 90 3.88 -17.17 9.08
CA PHE A 90 4.39 -17.50 7.74
C PHE A 90 5.14 -16.37 7.04
N GLY A 91 5.32 -15.19 7.65
CA GLY A 91 5.97 -14.06 6.96
C GLY A 91 5.21 -13.53 5.74
N CYS A 92 3.94 -13.96 5.56
CA CYS A 92 3.12 -13.64 4.39
C CYS A 92 2.16 -12.49 4.71
N ILE A 93 1.90 -11.64 3.72
CA ILE A 93 0.93 -10.55 3.82
C ILE A 93 -0.33 -10.97 3.06
N SER A 94 -1.47 -10.93 3.74
CA SER A 94 -2.77 -11.19 3.12
C SER A 94 -3.58 -9.91 2.92
N THR A 95 -4.40 -9.88 1.87
CA THR A 95 -5.46 -8.90 1.68
C THR A 95 -6.72 -9.59 1.16
N LEU A 96 -7.88 -9.26 1.71
CA LEU A 96 -9.16 -9.79 1.23
C LEU A 96 -9.65 -8.96 0.05
N VAL A 97 -9.96 -9.63 -1.05
CA VAL A 97 -10.48 -9.02 -2.27
C VAL A 97 -11.82 -9.64 -2.59
N SER A 98 -12.90 -8.87 -2.44
CA SER A 98 -14.14 -9.25 -3.11
C SER A 98 -13.98 -8.92 -4.58
N PRO A 99 -14.33 -9.81 -5.51
CA PRO A 99 -14.66 -9.40 -6.84
C PRO A 99 -15.76 -8.37 -6.68
N VAL A 100 -15.50 -7.26 -7.33
CA VAL A 100 -16.49 -6.26 -7.64
C VAL A 100 -17.70 -7.03 -8.15
N GLN A 101 -18.83 -6.97 -7.43
CA GLN A 101 -20.10 -7.05 -8.13
C GLN A 101 -19.96 -6.08 -9.30
N GLU A 102 -20.00 -6.56 -10.54
CA GLU A 102 -20.40 -5.68 -11.63
C GLU A 102 -21.79 -5.16 -11.25
N GLY A 103 -21.77 -3.99 -10.62
CA GLY A 103 -22.76 -3.59 -9.64
C GLY A 103 -22.25 -2.42 -8.81
N ASN A 104 -21.91 -1.32 -9.48
CA ASN A 104 -21.93 0.05 -8.93
C ASN A 104 -21.33 0.23 -7.51
N SER A 105 -20.00 0.28 -7.35
CA SER A 105 -19.46 1.31 -6.44
C SER A 105 -19.28 2.56 -7.28
N LYS A 106 -20.37 3.29 -7.53
CA LYS A 106 -20.27 4.62 -8.12
C LYS A 106 -19.35 5.44 -7.21
N SER A 107 -18.26 5.96 -7.76
CA SER A 107 -17.52 7.06 -7.14
C SER A 107 -18.55 8.08 -6.66
N LEU A 108 -18.63 8.26 -5.34
CA LEU A 108 -19.71 9.01 -4.71
C LEU A 108 -19.12 10.23 -4.01
N GLN A 109 -19.37 11.40 -4.57
CA GLN A 109 -19.10 12.67 -3.90
C GLN A 109 -20.13 12.86 -2.77
N VAL A 110 -19.66 12.95 -1.52
CA VAL A 110 -20.52 13.08 -0.32
C VAL A 110 -20.45 14.47 0.33
N PHE A 111 -19.51 15.30 -0.10
CA PHE A 111 -19.40 16.71 0.30
C PHE A 111 -18.73 17.51 -0.80
N ARG A 112 -19.13 18.78 -0.95
CA ARG A 112 -18.54 19.73 -1.89
C ARG A 112 -18.60 21.14 -1.31
N LYS A 113 -17.52 21.91 -1.47
CA LYS A 113 -17.45 23.33 -1.09
C LYS A 113 -16.37 24.09 -1.84
N MET A 114 -16.68 25.29 -2.32
CA MET A 114 -15.65 26.23 -2.80
C MET A 114 -14.86 26.82 -1.62
N LEU A 115 -13.54 26.61 -1.57
CA LEU A 115 -12.64 27.21 -0.58
C LEU A 115 -12.22 28.63 -0.95
N THR A 116 -12.04 28.86 -2.25
CA THR A 116 -11.80 30.16 -2.87
C THR A 116 -12.64 30.22 -4.17
N PRO A 117 -12.73 31.35 -4.89
CA PRO A 117 -13.43 31.38 -6.18
C PRO A 117 -12.88 30.43 -7.25
N ARG A 118 -11.69 29.84 -7.05
CA ARG A 118 -11.02 28.95 -8.01
C ARG A 118 -10.72 27.53 -7.50
N ILE A 119 -10.66 27.33 -6.18
CA ILE A 119 -10.36 26.03 -5.59
C ILE A 119 -11.61 25.43 -4.94
N GLU A 120 -12.01 24.27 -5.43
CA GLU A 120 -13.00 23.39 -4.82
C GLU A 120 -12.34 22.39 -3.87
N LEU A 121 -13.00 22.12 -2.74
CA LEU A 121 -12.74 20.95 -1.91
C LEU A 121 -13.96 20.03 -1.92
N SER A 122 -13.73 18.75 -2.14
CA SER A 122 -14.77 17.73 -2.13
C SER A 122 -14.36 16.49 -1.36
N VAL A 123 -15.33 15.74 -0.84
CA VAL A 123 -15.11 14.46 -0.15
C VAL A 123 -15.74 13.35 -0.98
N TRP A 124 -14.97 12.29 -1.22
CA TRP A 124 -15.36 11.18 -2.11
C TRP A 124 -15.25 9.84 -1.39
N LYS A 125 -16.30 9.01 -1.57
CA LYS A 125 -16.21 7.57 -1.39
C LYS A 125 -15.71 6.97 -2.70
N ASP A 126 -14.41 6.68 -2.75
CA ASP A 126 -13.75 6.14 -3.94
C ASP A 126 -12.42 5.45 -3.60
N ASP A 127 -11.88 4.71 -4.55
CA ASP A 127 -10.57 4.05 -4.45
C ASP A 127 -9.47 4.94 -5.07
N LEU A 128 -8.49 5.35 -4.27
CA LEU A 128 -7.37 6.20 -4.71
C LEU A 128 -6.52 5.56 -5.81
N THR A 129 -6.54 4.23 -5.96
CA THR A 129 -5.79 3.53 -7.03
C THR A 129 -6.41 3.74 -8.41
N THR A 130 -7.70 4.08 -8.48
CA THR A 130 -8.45 4.32 -9.72
C THR A 130 -9.01 5.74 -9.83
N HIS A 131 -8.88 6.55 -8.78
CA HIS A 131 -9.43 7.91 -8.73
C HIS A 131 -8.66 8.84 -9.68
N ALA A 132 -9.38 9.38 -10.68
CA ALA A 132 -8.79 10.20 -11.73
C ALA A 132 -8.47 11.62 -11.24
N VAL A 133 -7.18 11.89 -10.97
CA VAL A 133 -6.63 13.21 -10.59
C VAL A 133 -5.22 13.37 -11.14
N ASP A 134 -4.70 14.59 -11.17
CA ASP A 134 -3.33 14.84 -11.62
C ASP A 134 -2.28 14.28 -10.65
N ALA A 135 -2.54 14.36 -9.34
CA ALA A 135 -1.64 13.83 -8.31
C ALA A 135 -2.39 13.09 -7.21
N VAL A 136 -1.89 11.92 -6.86
CA VAL A 136 -2.37 11.15 -5.70
C VAL A 136 -1.40 11.31 -4.54
N VAL A 137 -1.91 11.60 -3.35
CA VAL A 137 -1.10 11.63 -2.14
C VAL A 137 -1.08 10.23 -1.51
N ASN A 138 0.12 9.70 -1.32
CA ASN A 138 0.35 8.47 -0.59
C ASN A 138 0.64 8.76 0.90
N ALA A 139 0.03 7.97 1.79
CA ALA A 139 0.36 7.90 3.21
C ALA A 139 1.63 7.07 3.44
N ALA A 140 2.80 7.71 3.40
CA ALA A 140 4.10 7.04 3.44
C ALA A 140 4.75 7.05 4.84
N ASN A 141 5.79 6.22 5.00
CA ASN A 141 6.70 6.25 6.15
C ASN A 141 8.03 6.91 5.80
N GLU A 142 8.87 7.10 6.81
CA GLU A 142 10.14 7.80 6.74
C GLU A 142 11.15 7.15 5.77
N ASP A 143 11.01 5.85 5.54
CA ASP A 143 11.86 5.05 4.66
C ASP A 143 11.31 4.93 3.23
N LEU A 144 10.14 5.52 2.94
CA LEU A 144 9.39 5.35 1.69
C LEU A 144 9.24 3.87 1.27
N LEU A 145 9.07 2.99 2.27
CA LEU A 145 8.82 1.56 2.06
C LEU A 145 7.31 1.30 2.10
N HIS A 146 6.73 1.06 0.93
CA HIS A 146 5.28 0.98 0.72
C HIS A 146 4.76 -0.44 0.97
N GLY A 147 5.00 -0.95 2.18
CA GLY A 147 4.72 -2.35 2.56
C GLY A 147 3.33 -2.61 3.17
N GLY A 148 2.51 -1.59 3.40
CA GLY A 148 1.17 -1.77 4.00
C GLY A 148 0.19 -0.63 3.73
N GLY A 149 -1.09 -0.89 4.03
CA GLY A 149 -2.18 0.07 3.88
C GLY A 149 -2.35 0.61 2.46
N LEU A 150 -2.70 1.89 2.37
CA LEU A 150 -2.84 2.61 1.09
C LEU A 150 -1.56 2.61 0.26
N ALA A 151 -0.38 2.75 0.90
CA ALA A 151 0.90 2.79 0.20
C ALA A 151 1.14 1.52 -0.61
N LEU A 152 0.84 0.36 -0.03
CA LEU A 152 0.92 -0.92 -0.73
C LEU A 152 -0.10 -1.03 -1.87
N ALA A 153 -1.34 -0.55 -1.65
CA ALA A 153 -2.37 -0.56 -2.69
C ALA A 153 -1.94 0.27 -3.92
N LEU A 154 -1.34 1.43 -3.71
CA LEU A 154 -0.81 2.28 -4.79
C LEU A 154 0.34 1.60 -5.55
N VAL A 155 1.28 0.94 -4.87
CA VAL A 155 2.35 0.18 -5.54
C VAL A 155 1.81 -1.02 -6.30
N LYS A 156 0.81 -1.73 -5.77
CA LYS A 156 0.17 -2.85 -6.48
C LYS A 156 -0.46 -2.41 -7.81
N ALA A 157 -1.25 -1.33 -7.76
CA ALA A 157 -1.93 -0.82 -8.95
C ALA A 157 -0.97 -0.15 -9.94
N GLY A 158 -0.09 0.72 -9.43
CA GLY A 158 0.85 1.49 -10.25
C GLY A 158 2.10 0.74 -10.71
N GLY A 159 2.49 -0.34 -10.04
CA GLY A 159 3.68 -1.11 -10.36
C GLY A 159 4.87 -0.85 -9.43
N PHE A 160 5.82 -1.79 -9.45
CA PHE A 160 6.97 -1.79 -8.54
C PHE A 160 7.95 -0.64 -8.80
N GLU A 161 7.93 -0.04 -9.99
CA GLU A 161 8.70 1.17 -10.34
C GLU A 161 8.52 2.31 -9.32
N ILE A 162 7.32 2.49 -8.76
CA ILE A 162 7.05 3.46 -7.69
C ILE A 162 7.94 3.19 -6.46
N GLN A 163 8.10 1.91 -6.10
CA GLN A 163 8.94 1.51 -4.97
C GLN A 163 10.44 1.64 -5.29
N GLU A 164 10.85 1.37 -6.54
CA GLU A 164 12.23 1.58 -6.97
C GLU A 164 12.61 3.06 -6.96
N GLU A 165 11.79 3.94 -7.51
CA GLU A 165 11.99 5.39 -7.46
C GLU A 165 12.04 5.89 -6.02
N SER A 166 11.19 5.35 -5.13
CA SER A 166 11.20 5.67 -3.71
C SER A 166 12.52 5.27 -3.02
N LYS A 167 13.04 4.07 -3.32
CA LYS A 167 14.34 3.61 -2.80
C LYS A 167 15.48 4.48 -3.31
N GLN A 168 15.46 4.86 -4.59
CA GLN A 168 16.44 5.77 -5.19
C GLN A 168 16.39 7.15 -4.55
N PHE A 169 15.18 7.66 -4.25
CA PHE A 169 14.99 8.91 -3.53
C PHE A 169 15.66 8.86 -2.15
N VAL A 170 15.40 7.83 -1.35
CA VAL A 170 16.00 7.69 -0.01
C VAL A 170 17.51 7.48 -0.06
N ALA A 171 18.01 6.71 -1.04
CA ALA A 171 19.44 6.54 -1.24
C ALA A 171 20.15 7.86 -1.57
N ARG A 172 19.47 8.77 -2.29
CA ARG A 172 20.03 10.05 -2.73
C ARG A 172 19.88 11.18 -1.70
N TYR A 173 18.74 11.24 -1.02
CA TYR A 173 18.35 12.38 -0.18
C TYR A 173 18.21 12.03 1.31
N GLY A 174 18.32 10.75 1.68
CA GLY A 174 18.10 10.26 3.03
C GLY A 174 16.62 10.03 3.35
N LYS A 175 16.35 9.64 4.60
CA LYS A 175 14.98 9.41 5.10
C LYS A 175 14.15 10.69 5.09
N VAL A 176 12.85 10.56 4.83
CA VAL A 176 11.91 11.68 4.82
C VAL A 176 11.35 11.86 6.24
N SER A 177 11.48 13.07 6.79
CA SER A 177 11.02 13.36 8.14
C SER A 177 9.49 13.52 8.21
N ALA A 178 8.89 13.21 9.36
CA ALA A 178 7.46 13.44 9.58
C ALA A 178 7.10 14.94 9.42
N GLY A 179 6.15 15.21 8.52
CA GLY A 179 5.78 16.56 8.08
C GLY A 179 6.31 16.95 6.69
N GLU A 180 7.20 16.13 6.11
CA GLU A 180 7.78 16.35 4.78
C GLU A 180 7.19 15.41 3.73
N ILE A 181 7.56 15.66 2.47
CA ILE A 181 7.10 14.89 1.31
C ILE A 181 8.28 14.42 0.44
N ALA A 182 8.05 13.35 -0.30
CA ALA A 182 8.84 12.95 -1.47
C ALA A 182 7.91 12.77 -2.68
N VAL A 183 8.44 12.84 -3.89
CA VAL A 183 7.64 12.72 -5.12
C VAL A 183 8.28 11.74 -6.07
N THR A 184 7.45 10.89 -6.67
CA THR A 184 7.82 9.89 -7.68
C THR A 184 6.82 9.93 -8.85
N GLY A 185 7.13 9.23 -9.93
CA GLY A 185 6.21 8.90 -11.00
C GLY A 185 5.05 8.03 -10.49
N ALA A 186 3.95 8.04 -11.26
CA ALA A 186 2.73 7.30 -10.92
C ALA A 186 2.70 5.85 -11.40
N GLY A 187 3.72 5.43 -12.15
CA GLY A 187 3.72 4.21 -12.92
C GLY A 187 2.45 4.05 -13.77
N ARG A 188 1.68 2.99 -13.52
CA ARG A 188 0.43 2.66 -14.22
C ARG A 188 -0.84 3.28 -13.61
N LEU A 189 -0.74 4.06 -12.53
CA LEU A 189 -1.91 4.72 -11.95
C LEU A 189 -2.47 5.77 -12.92
N PRO A 190 -3.78 6.08 -12.86
CA PRO A 190 -4.41 7.10 -13.71
C PRO A 190 -4.13 8.53 -13.20
N CYS A 191 -2.88 8.82 -12.84
CA CYS A 191 -2.43 10.14 -12.42
C CYS A 191 -1.02 10.43 -12.96
N LYS A 192 -0.58 11.69 -12.91
CA LYS A 192 0.73 12.09 -13.44
C LYS A 192 1.87 11.75 -12.47
N GLN A 193 1.60 11.79 -11.17
CA GLN A 193 2.62 11.59 -10.14
C GLN A 193 2.03 11.23 -8.76
N ILE A 194 2.89 10.70 -7.88
CA ILE A 194 2.55 10.39 -6.49
C ILE A 194 3.32 11.32 -5.55
N ILE A 195 2.60 11.92 -4.61
CA ILE A 195 3.18 12.72 -3.52
C ILE A 195 3.19 11.85 -2.27
N HIS A 196 4.35 11.33 -1.88
CA HIS A 196 4.54 10.54 -0.67
C HIS A 196 4.66 11.46 0.54
N ALA A 197 3.58 11.60 1.31
CA ALA A 197 3.57 12.42 2.51
C ALA A 197 3.79 11.57 3.76
N VAL A 198 4.77 11.96 4.57
CA VAL A 198 5.11 11.26 5.81
C VAL A 198 4.37 11.91 6.97
N GLY A 199 3.25 11.29 7.36
CA GLY A 199 2.49 11.69 8.54
C GLY A 199 3.19 11.28 9.85
N PRO A 200 2.81 11.86 10.99
CA PRO A 200 3.29 11.42 12.30
C PRO A 200 2.60 10.12 12.74
N ARG A 201 3.34 9.29 13.48
CA ARG A 201 2.79 8.23 14.34
C ARG A 201 2.15 8.87 15.56
N TRP A 202 0.94 8.45 15.92
CA TRP A 202 0.23 9.01 17.06
C TRP A 202 0.87 8.60 18.37
N MET A 203 1.16 9.59 19.21
CA MET A 203 1.67 9.39 20.56
C MET A 203 0.73 10.13 21.52
N GLU A 204 0.05 9.39 22.40
CA GLU A 204 -0.98 9.94 23.29
C GLU A 204 -0.44 11.05 24.21
N TRP A 205 0.85 11.00 24.55
CA TRP A 205 1.55 11.99 25.38
C TRP A 205 2.05 13.23 24.59
N ASP A 206 2.11 13.16 23.25
CA ASP A 206 2.55 14.26 22.37
C ASP A 206 1.47 14.60 21.33
N LYS A 207 0.24 14.82 21.79
CA LYS A 207 -0.90 15.17 20.91
C LYS A 207 -0.61 16.40 20.06
N GLN A 208 0.02 17.41 20.66
CA GLN A 208 0.31 18.68 20.00
C GLN A 208 1.43 18.56 18.97
N GLY A 209 2.51 17.86 19.28
CA GLY A 209 3.60 17.61 18.34
C GLY A 209 3.17 16.72 17.17
N CYS A 210 2.33 15.70 17.43
CA CYS A 210 1.70 14.92 16.38
C CYS A 210 0.81 15.80 15.50
N THR A 211 -0.10 16.59 16.08
CA THR A 211 -0.97 17.49 15.32
C THR A 211 -0.15 18.47 14.45
N GLY A 212 0.90 19.08 15.01
CA GLY A 212 1.79 19.99 14.28
C GLY A 212 2.53 19.32 13.12
N LYS A 213 2.97 18.07 13.27
CA LYS A 213 3.60 17.30 12.18
C LYS A 213 2.61 16.97 11.06
N LEU A 214 1.36 16.61 11.40
CA LEU A 214 0.32 16.36 10.39
C LEU A 214 -0.03 17.64 9.64
N GLN A 215 -0.15 18.78 10.33
CA GLN A 215 -0.32 20.09 9.71
C GLN A 215 0.82 20.40 8.73
N ARG A 216 2.08 20.18 9.15
CA ARG A 216 3.24 20.37 8.26
C ARG A 216 3.16 19.48 7.01
N ALA A 217 2.79 18.21 7.14
CA ALA A 217 2.67 17.31 5.99
C ALA A 217 1.66 17.86 4.95
N ILE A 218 0.49 18.33 5.41
CA ILE A 218 -0.53 18.94 4.55
C ILE A 218 -0.03 20.24 3.92
N VAL A 219 0.64 21.10 4.69
CA VAL A 219 1.26 22.33 4.15
C VAL A 219 2.32 22.00 3.10
N SER A 220 3.13 20.97 3.30
CA SER A 220 4.16 20.52 2.35
C SER A 220 3.56 20.02 1.04
N ILE A 221 2.47 19.25 1.10
CA ILE A 221 1.69 18.83 -0.08
C ILE A 221 1.18 20.07 -0.84
N LEU A 222 0.49 20.97 -0.14
CA LEU A 222 -0.09 22.17 -0.75
C LEU A 222 0.99 23.07 -1.36
N ASN A 223 2.09 23.29 -0.67
CA ASN A 223 3.21 24.09 -1.20
C ASN A 223 3.80 23.47 -2.47
N TYR A 224 3.87 22.14 -2.53
CA TYR A 224 4.36 21.46 -3.72
C TYR A 224 3.42 21.67 -4.91
N VAL A 225 2.11 21.40 -4.77
CA VAL A 225 1.15 21.53 -5.88
C VAL A 225 0.84 22.98 -6.25
N ILE A 226 1.00 23.93 -5.32
CA ILE A 226 0.74 25.35 -5.57
C ILE A 226 1.95 26.05 -6.17
N TYR A 227 3.16 25.79 -5.65
CA TYR A 227 4.36 26.58 -6.00
C TYR A 227 5.46 25.81 -6.72
N LYS A 228 5.62 24.50 -6.47
CA LYS A 228 6.73 23.72 -7.06
C LYS A 228 6.36 23.03 -8.35
N ASN A 229 5.12 22.55 -8.47
CA ASN A 229 4.60 21.92 -9.68
C ASN A 229 3.25 22.50 -10.05
N THR A 230 3.28 23.58 -10.83
CA THR A 230 2.09 24.32 -11.27
C THR A 230 1.28 23.60 -12.34
N HIS A 231 1.67 22.40 -12.79
CA HIS A 231 0.92 21.60 -13.78
C HIS A 231 -0.12 20.66 -13.14
N ILE A 232 -0.22 20.65 -11.82
CA ILE A 232 -1.20 19.88 -11.06
C ILE A 232 -2.45 20.75 -10.84
N GLU A 233 -3.55 20.37 -11.47
CA GLU A 233 -4.85 21.02 -11.30
C GLU A 233 -5.71 20.30 -10.26
N THR A 234 -5.54 19.00 -10.08
CA THR A 234 -6.34 18.18 -9.17
C THR A 234 -5.46 17.29 -8.28
N VAL A 235 -5.74 17.25 -6.97
CA VAL A 235 -4.99 16.42 -6.02
C VAL A 235 -5.91 15.63 -5.09
N ALA A 236 -5.65 14.33 -4.94
CA ALA A 236 -6.38 13.47 -4.00
C ALA A 236 -5.58 13.23 -2.73
N ILE A 237 -6.16 13.54 -1.57
CA ILE A 237 -5.55 13.46 -0.25
C ILE A 237 -6.32 12.45 0.62
N PRO A 238 -5.67 11.38 1.11
CA PRO A 238 -6.28 10.42 2.04
C PRO A 238 -6.20 10.91 3.50
N ALA A 239 -6.78 10.15 4.42
CA ALA A 239 -6.61 10.37 5.87
C ALA A 239 -5.22 9.89 6.36
N LEU A 240 -4.17 10.60 5.96
CA LEU A 240 -2.73 10.24 6.00
C LEU A 240 -2.26 9.41 7.21
N SER A 241 -2.58 9.80 8.44
CA SER A 241 -2.06 9.13 9.65
C SER A 241 -3.08 8.24 10.36
N SER A 242 -4.31 8.15 9.85
CA SER A 242 -5.43 7.53 10.58
C SER A 242 -5.44 6.00 10.60
N GLY A 243 -4.71 5.36 9.68
CA GLY A 243 -4.57 3.91 9.59
C GLY A 243 -3.48 3.36 10.53
N ILE A 244 -2.41 2.81 9.94
CA ILE A 244 -1.30 2.16 10.68
C ILE A 244 -0.67 3.10 11.73
N PHE A 245 -0.67 4.41 11.49
CA PHE A 245 -0.10 5.41 12.41
C PHE A 245 -1.04 5.80 13.56
N GLN A 246 -2.24 5.22 13.63
CA GLN A 246 -3.20 5.30 14.74
C GLN A 246 -3.59 6.72 15.16
N PHE A 247 -3.46 7.70 14.27
CA PHE A 247 -3.92 9.06 14.54
C PHE A 247 -5.45 9.06 14.67
N PRO A 248 -6.03 9.51 15.79
CA PRO A 248 -7.47 9.44 16.01
C PRO A 248 -8.24 10.02 14.83
N LEU A 249 -9.08 9.19 14.18
CA LEU A 249 -9.66 9.50 12.87
C LEU A 249 -10.31 10.89 12.81
N ASN A 250 -11.18 11.20 13.78
CA ASN A 250 -11.87 12.49 13.85
C ASN A 250 -10.91 13.68 14.02
N LEU A 251 -9.83 13.50 14.78
CA LEU A 251 -8.81 14.54 14.92
C LEU A 251 -8.00 14.66 13.63
N CYS A 252 -7.65 13.55 13.00
CA CYS A 252 -6.91 13.49 11.74
C CYS A 252 -7.65 14.26 10.63
N THR A 253 -8.91 13.92 10.37
CA THR A 253 -9.72 14.56 9.32
C THR A 253 -9.94 16.04 9.61
N LYS A 254 -10.23 16.40 10.87
CA LYS A 254 -10.35 17.79 11.31
C LYS A 254 -9.06 18.58 11.06
N THR A 255 -7.91 18.05 11.47
CA THR A 255 -6.61 18.69 11.26
C THR A 255 -6.32 18.88 9.78
N ILE A 256 -6.59 17.89 8.93
CA ILE A 256 -6.37 17.97 7.48
C ILE A 256 -7.20 19.11 6.88
N VAL A 257 -8.53 19.09 7.10
CA VAL A 257 -9.47 20.08 6.54
C VAL A 257 -9.13 21.49 7.03
N GLU A 258 -8.86 21.65 8.33
CA GLU A 258 -8.53 22.94 8.91
C GLU A 258 -7.22 23.51 8.34
N THR A 259 -6.22 22.65 8.17
CA THR A 259 -4.93 23.04 7.58
C THR A 259 -5.08 23.48 6.13
N ILE A 260 -5.89 22.77 5.34
CA ILE A 260 -6.17 23.14 3.95
C ILE A 260 -6.84 24.52 3.90
N ARG A 261 -7.89 24.74 4.70
CA ARG A 261 -8.60 26.03 4.78
C ARG A 261 -7.62 27.17 5.10
N VAL A 262 -6.84 27.02 6.17
CA VAL A 262 -5.91 28.06 6.63
C VAL A 262 -4.81 28.33 5.60
N SER A 263 -4.28 27.28 4.96
CA SER A 263 -3.17 27.41 3.99
C SER A 263 -3.56 28.17 2.72
N LEU A 264 -4.85 28.19 2.38
CA LEU A 264 -5.41 28.80 1.18
C LEU A 264 -6.04 30.20 1.41
N GLN A 265 -6.25 30.61 2.68
CA GLN A 265 -6.78 31.93 2.99
C GLN A 265 -5.75 33.04 2.73
N GLY A 266 -6.15 34.08 1.99
CA GLY A 266 -5.41 35.35 1.89
C GLY A 266 -4.17 35.36 0.98
N LYS A 267 -3.94 34.32 0.17
CA LYS A 267 -2.77 34.26 -0.73
C LYS A 267 -3.12 34.61 -2.18
N PRO A 268 -2.35 35.49 -2.87
CA PRO A 268 -2.52 35.74 -4.30
C PRO A 268 -2.21 34.45 -5.08
N MET A 269 -3.20 33.91 -5.79
CA MET A 269 -3.09 32.63 -6.48
C MET A 269 -2.41 32.79 -7.84
N MET A 270 -1.17 32.29 -7.91
CA MET A 270 -0.44 32.04 -9.16
C MET A 270 -0.48 30.54 -9.54
N SER A 271 -1.34 29.75 -8.88
CA SER A 271 -1.44 28.29 -9.01
C SER A 271 -2.60 27.89 -9.93
N ASN A 272 -2.40 26.81 -10.69
CA ASN A 272 -3.41 26.16 -11.51
C ASN A 272 -4.23 25.11 -10.75
N LEU A 273 -4.02 24.94 -9.44
CA LEU A 273 -4.81 24.02 -8.62
C LEU A 273 -6.28 24.47 -8.61
N LYS A 274 -7.17 23.57 -9.03
CA LYS A 274 -8.62 23.76 -9.12
C LYS A 274 -9.37 22.89 -8.09
N GLU A 275 -8.90 21.67 -7.83
CA GLU A 275 -9.67 20.72 -7.01
C GLU A 275 -8.79 19.98 -6.00
N ILE A 276 -9.28 19.89 -4.76
CA ILE A 276 -8.71 19.08 -3.69
C ILE A 276 -9.74 18.02 -3.29
N HIS A 277 -9.43 16.76 -3.55
CA HIS A 277 -10.32 15.64 -3.24
C HIS A 277 -9.86 14.96 -1.95
N LEU A 278 -10.73 14.91 -0.94
CA LEU A 278 -10.52 14.10 0.26
C LEU A 278 -11.15 12.73 0.00
N VAL A 279 -10.32 11.71 -0.18
CA VAL A 279 -10.77 10.42 -0.73
C VAL A 279 -10.54 9.28 0.27
N SER A 280 -11.53 8.40 0.40
CA SER A 280 -11.40 7.11 1.08
C SER A 280 -12.42 6.13 0.54
N ASN A 281 -12.10 4.84 0.55
CA ASN A 281 -13.04 3.76 0.22
C ASN A 281 -13.79 3.23 1.46
N GLU A 282 -13.42 3.68 2.66
CA GLU A 282 -14.01 3.26 3.94
C GLU A 282 -15.11 4.22 4.39
N ASP A 283 -16.32 3.71 4.59
CA ASP A 283 -17.48 4.51 5.03
C ASP A 283 -17.24 5.35 6.30
N PRO A 284 -16.59 4.84 7.37
CA PRO A 284 -16.29 5.63 8.56
C PRO A 284 -15.36 6.81 8.28
N THR A 285 -14.36 6.63 7.42
CA THR A 285 -13.38 7.67 7.06
C THR A 285 -14.01 8.74 6.18
N VAL A 286 -14.86 8.32 5.22
CA VAL A 286 -15.66 9.23 4.39
C VAL A 286 -16.60 10.07 5.28
N ALA A 287 -17.30 9.43 6.22
CA ALA A 287 -18.17 10.12 7.17
C ALA A 287 -17.40 11.11 8.06
N ALA A 288 -16.20 10.74 8.53
CA ALA A 288 -15.35 11.60 9.35
C ALA A 288 -14.82 12.82 8.56
N PHE A 289 -14.45 12.66 7.28
CA PHE A 289 -14.10 13.78 6.42
C PHE A 289 -15.29 14.68 6.15
N LYS A 290 -16.46 14.12 5.83
CA LYS A 290 -17.70 14.89 5.64
C LYS A 290 -18.04 15.71 6.87
N ALA A 291 -18.03 15.08 8.06
CA ALA A 291 -18.32 15.76 9.32
C ALA A 291 -17.31 16.88 9.62
N ALA A 292 -16.01 16.64 9.42
CA ALA A 292 -14.98 17.65 9.59
C ALA A 292 -15.16 18.83 8.62
N SER A 293 -15.44 18.55 7.36
CA SER A 293 -15.71 19.57 6.34
C SER A 293 -16.97 20.38 6.64
N GLU A 294 -18.06 19.74 7.04
CA GLU A 294 -19.29 20.43 7.43
C GLU A 294 -19.08 21.33 8.66
N PHE A 295 -18.30 20.87 9.62
CA PHE A 295 -17.95 21.63 10.82
C PHE A 295 -17.05 22.84 10.53
N ILE A 296 -16.05 22.69 9.65
CA ILE A 296 -15.00 23.70 9.41
C ILE A 296 -15.37 24.68 8.30
N LEU A 297 -16.04 24.21 7.26
CA LEU A 297 -16.31 24.93 6.02
C LEU A 297 -17.80 25.31 5.88
N GLY A 298 -18.66 24.77 6.75
CA GLY A 298 -20.11 24.98 6.71
C GLY A 298 -20.84 23.93 5.88
N LYS A 299 -22.15 24.13 5.69
CA LYS A 299 -23.03 23.17 5.01
C LYS A 299 -22.49 22.82 3.62
N SER A 300 -22.58 21.52 3.32
CA SER A 300 -22.27 20.97 2.01
C SER A 300 -23.10 21.67 0.92
N GLU A 301 -22.45 22.01 -0.19
CA GLU A 301 -23.12 22.46 -1.42
C GLU A 301 -23.57 21.25 -2.26
N LEU A 302 -23.42 20.04 -1.73
CA LEU A 302 -23.96 18.80 -2.29
C LEU A 302 -25.48 18.74 -2.06
N GLY A 303 -26.27 18.81 -3.13
CA GLY A 303 -27.73 18.68 -3.06
C GLY A 303 -28.51 19.95 -2.72
N GLN A 304 -27.85 21.08 -2.40
CA GLN A 304 -28.35 22.34 -2.96
C GLN A 304 -28.13 22.17 -4.46
N GLU A 305 -29.18 22.26 -5.28
CA GLU A 305 -29.02 22.31 -6.72
C GLU A 305 -28.25 23.60 -7.08
N THR A 306 -26.93 23.59 -6.88
CA THR A 306 -26.05 23.77 -8.02
C THR A 306 -26.43 22.63 -8.95
N THR A 307 -27.34 22.94 -9.87
CA THR A 307 -27.60 22.16 -11.07
C THR A 307 -26.31 21.48 -11.51
N PRO A 308 -26.33 20.18 -11.87
CA PRO A 308 -25.13 19.50 -12.33
C PRO A 308 -24.41 20.44 -13.28
N SER A 309 -23.12 20.66 -13.05
CA SER A 309 -22.27 21.28 -14.06
C SER A 309 -22.17 20.27 -15.21
N PHE A 310 -23.25 20.12 -15.98
CA PHE A 310 -23.14 20.15 -17.42
C PHE A 310 -22.57 21.54 -17.72
N ASN A 311 -21.28 21.72 -17.52
CA ASN A 311 -20.54 22.87 -18.04
C ASN A 311 -19.98 22.52 -19.41
N ALA A 312 -20.25 21.32 -19.93
CA ALA A 312 -19.92 20.88 -21.26
C ALA A 312 -20.93 19.85 -21.78
N MET A 313 -21.30 19.97 -23.05
CA MET A 313 -21.96 18.91 -23.83
C MET A 313 -21.28 18.81 -25.20
N VAL A 314 -21.25 17.62 -25.76
CA VAL A 314 -20.75 17.37 -27.12
C VAL A 314 -21.92 16.99 -28.00
N VAL A 315 -22.07 17.69 -29.13
CA VAL A 315 -23.10 17.41 -30.13
C VAL A 315 -22.40 17.32 -31.48
N ASN A 316 -22.30 16.12 -32.02
CA ASN A 316 -21.48 15.81 -33.20
C ASN A 316 -20.01 16.25 -32.98
N ASN A 317 -19.45 17.08 -33.87
CA ASN A 317 -18.10 17.63 -33.77
C ASN A 317 -18.06 19.00 -33.07
N LEU A 318 -19.17 19.44 -32.46
CA LEU A 318 -19.26 20.69 -31.70
C LEU A 318 -19.20 20.41 -30.19
N THR A 319 -18.32 21.12 -29.50
CA THR A 319 -18.24 21.12 -28.03
C THR A 319 -18.85 22.41 -27.50
N LEU A 320 -19.91 22.32 -26.70
CA LEU A 320 -20.57 23.48 -26.10
C LEU A 320 -20.29 23.52 -24.60
N GLN A 321 -19.82 24.64 -24.07
CA GLN A 321 -19.43 24.79 -22.67
C GLN A 321 -20.10 25.99 -21.99
N ILE A 322 -20.36 25.90 -20.68
CA ILE A 322 -20.68 27.04 -19.81
C ILE A 322 -19.48 27.26 -18.90
N VAL A 323 -18.94 28.49 -18.89
CA VAL A 323 -17.78 28.89 -18.10
C VAL A 323 -18.18 30.06 -17.21
N GLN A 324 -17.99 29.96 -15.89
CA GLN A 324 -18.06 31.15 -15.04
C GLN A 324 -16.72 31.89 -15.12
N GLY A 325 -16.73 33.13 -15.61
CA GLY A 325 -15.51 33.88 -15.83
C GLY A 325 -15.71 35.24 -16.47
N HIS A 326 -14.60 35.94 -16.63
CA HIS A 326 -14.52 37.23 -17.30
C HIS A 326 -14.33 37.00 -18.81
N ILE A 327 -15.16 37.65 -19.65
CA ILE A 327 -15.13 37.46 -21.11
C ILE A 327 -13.83 37.98 -21.73
N GLU A 328 -13.28 39.05 -21.16
CA GLU A 328 -12.02 39.70 -21.56
C GLU A 328 -10.77 38.84 -21.27
N TRP A 329 -10.89 37.79 -20.46
CA TRP A 329 -9.80 36.88 -20.11
C TRP A 329 -9.87 35.52 -20.80
N GLN A 330 -10.84 35.32 -21.70
CA GLN A 330 -11.00 34.04 -22.37
C GLN A 330 -9.94 33.80 -23.44
N THR A 331 -9.51 32.54 -23.55
CA THR A 331 -8.64 32.05 -24.60
C THR A 331 -9.48 31.28 -25.61
N ALA A 332 -9.77 31.92 -26.74
CA ALA A 332 -10.49 31.37 -27.88
C ALA A 332 -10.06 32.12 -29.15
N ASP A 333 -10.21 31.50 -30.31
CA ASP A 333 -9.92 32.15 -31.59
C ASP A 333 -10.79 33.42 -31.77
N VAL A 334 -12.03 33.41 -31.27
CA VAL A 334 -12.95 34.54 -31.31
C VAL A 334 -13.52 34.86 -29.93
N ILE A 335 -13.54 36.14 -29.56
CA ILE A 335 -14.32 36.67 -28.44
C ILE A 335 -15.47 37.50 -28.99
N VAL A 336 -16.68 37.23 -28.51
CA VAL A 336 -17.88 37.97 -28.94
C VAL A 336 -18.13 39.14 -28.00
N ASN A 337 -18.31 40.32 -28.58
CA ASN A 337 -18.63 41.55 -27.89
C ASN A 337 -20.09 41.93 -28.16
N SER A 338 -20.73 42.57 -27.17
CA SER A 338 -22.11 43.05 -27.25
C SER A 338 -22.10 44.57 -27.24
N VAL A 339 -22.36 45.21 -28.38
CA VAL A 339 -22.13 46.66 -28.54
C VAL A 339 -23.38 47.41 -28.99
N ASN A 340 -23.55 48.62 -28.47
CA ASN A 340 -24.46 49.57 -29.08
C ASN A 340 -23.77 50.15 -30.33
N PRO A 341 -24.39 50.09 -31.53
CA PRO A 341 -23.79 50.61 -32.75
C PRO A 341 -23.40 52.08 -32.66
N HIS A 342 -24.11 52.90 -31.88
CA HIS A 342 -23.84 54.33 -31.73
C HIS A 342 -22.69 54.62 -30.76
N ASP A 343 -22.46 53.76 -29.77
CA ASP A 343 -21.38 53.93 -28.80
C ASP A 343 -20.90 52.58 -28.23
N ILE A 344 -19.70 52.19 -28.64
CA ILE A 344 -19.04 50.95 -28.19
C ILE A 344 -18.62 50.99 -26.71
N THR A 345 -18.67 52.15 -26.05
CA THR A 345 -18.32 52.28 -24.63
C THR A 345 -19.49 51.96 -23.68
N VAL A 346 -20.68 51.75 -24.24
CA VAL A 346 -21.92 51.52 -23.47
C VAL A 346 -22.14 50.03 -23.25
N GLY A 347 -22.26 49.65 -21.99
CA GLY A 347 -22.55 48.29 -21.54
C GLY A 347 -21.36 47.62 -20.84
N PRO A 348 -21.61 46.77 -19.84
CA PRO A 348 -20.55 46.20 -18.99
C PRO A 348 -19.57 45.34 -19.80
N VAL A 349 -20.08 44.49 -20.70
CA VAL A 349 -19.26 43.63 -21.58
C VAL A 349 -18.38 44.47 -22.51
N ALA A 350 -18.98 45.43 -23.22
CA ALA A 350 -18.25 46.27 -24.16
C ALA A 350 -17.16 47.10 -23.49
N LYS A 351 -17.45 47.63 -22.29
CA LYS A 351 -16.48 48.36 -21.48
C LYS A 351 -15.31 47.48 -21.02
N SER A 352 -15.58 46.28 -20.50
CA SER A 352 -14.52 45.36 -20.08
C SER A 352 -13.63 44.91 -21.24
N ILE A 353 -14.24 44.58 -22.39
CA ILE A 353 -13.51 44.18 -23.59
C ILE A 353 -12.69 45.36 -24.13
N LEU A 354 -13.25 46.57 -24.21
CA LEU A 354 -12.52 47.75 -24.70
C LEU A 354 -11.36 48.13 -23.77
N GLN A 355 -11.56 48.05 -22.44
CA GLN A 355 -10.52 48.30 -21.46
C GLN A 355 -9.33 47.35 -21.61
N GLN A 356 -9.59 46.08 -21.93
CA GLN A 356 -8.55 45.08 -22.12
C GLN A 356 -7.91 45.13 -23.51
N ALA A 357 -8.72 45.33 -24.57
CA ALA A 357 -8.26 45.32 -25.96
C ALA A 357 -7.45 46.58 -26.33
N GLY A 358 -7.73 47.72 -25.71
CA GLY A 358 -7.10 49.02 -26.03
C GLY A 358 -7.99 49.93 -26.89
N VAL A 359 -7.64 51.21 -26.95
CA VAL A 359 -8.40 52.24 -27.68
C VAL A 359 -8.38 52.04 -29.20
N GLU A 360 -7.38 51.32 -29.70
CA GLU A 360 -7.19 50.94 -31.10
C GLU A 360 -8.37 50.12 -31.65
N MET A 361 -8.97 49.29 -30.79
CA MET A 361 -10.19 48.54 -31.10
C MET A 361 -11.35 49.46 -31.51
N LYS A 362 -11.52 50.59 -30.80
CA LYS A 362 -12.56 51.57 -31.12
C LYS A 362 -12.30 52.24 -32.47
N SER A 363 -11.05 52.54 -32.78
CA SER A 363 -10.67 53.14 -34.06
C SER A 363 -10.94 52.19 -35.24
N GLU A 364 -10.56 50.91 -35.12
CA GLU A 364 -10.84 49.91 -36.16
C GLU A 364 -12.34 49.64 -36.31
N PHE A 365 -13.07 49.53 -35.20
CA PHE A 365 -14.53 49.36 -35.21
C PHE A 365 -15.23 50.50 -35.99
N LEU A 366 -14.89 51.75 -35.70
CA LEU A 366 -15.49 52.91 -36.39
C LEU A 366 -15.11 52.96 -37.88
N ALA A 367 -13.86 52.63 -38.21
CA ALA A 367 -13.39 52.58 -39.60
C ALA A 367 -14.07 51.46 -40.41
N THR A 368 -14.21 50.27 -39.83
CA THR A 368 -14.90 49.13 -40.44
C THR A 368 -16.39 49.42 -40.59
N LYS A 369 -17.01 50.03 -39.57
CA LYS A 369 -18.42 50.45 -39.64
C LYS A 369 -18.64 51.43 -40.78
N ALA A 370 -17.76 52.40 -40.99
CA ALA A 370 -17.88 53.35 -42.11
C ALA A 370 -17.75 52.70 -43.50
N LYS A 371 -17.00 51.59 -43.61
CA LYS A 371 -16.75 50.88 -44.88
C LYS A 371 -17.79 49.80 -45.22
N GLN A 372 -18.38 49.16 -44.21
CA GLN A 372 -19.18 47.94 -44.36
C GLN A 372 -20.67 48.12 -44.00
N PHE A 373 -21.15 49.34 -43.72
CA PHE A 373 -22.53 49.52 -43.23
C PHE A 373 -23.61 49.19 -44.28
N GLN A 374 -23.98 47.91 -44.35
CA GLN A 374 -25.27 47.47 -44.87
C GLN A 374 -26.28 47.44 -43.73
N ARG A 375 -27.51 47.91 -43.98
CA ARG A 375 -28.56 48.07 -42.96
C ARG A 375 -28.98 46.75 -42.28
N SER A 376 -28.57 45.60 -42.82
CA SER A 376 -28.89 44.25 -42.36
C SER A 376 -27.77 43.51 -41.62
N GLN A 377 -26.56 44.07 -41.49
CA GLN A 377 -25.44 43.38 -40.84
C GLN A 377 -25.55 43.45 -39.30
N LEU A 378 -25.49 42.29 -38.63
CA LEU A 378 -25.60 42.19 -37.17
C LEU A 378 -24.25 41.91 -36.49
N VAL A 379 -23.25 41.42 -37.23
CA VAL A 379 -21.92 41.12 -36.69
C VAL A 379 -20.82 41.84 -37.47
N LEU A 380 -20.09 42.72 -36.79
CA LEU A 380 -18.89 43.38 -37.32
C LEU A 380 -17.65 42.69 -36.77
N VAL A 381 -16.60 42.52 -37.58
CA VAL A 381 -15.35 41.85 -37.15
C VAL A 381 -14.20 42.85 -37.04
N THR A 382 -13.44 42.78 -35.95
CA THR A 382 -12.14 43.45 -35.79
C THR A 382 -11.08 42.46 -35.32
N LYS A 383 -9.81 42.89 -35.29
CA LYS A 383 -8.71 42.12 -34.69
C LYS A 383 -8.87 41.95 -33.18
N GLY A 384 -8.16 40.98 -32.59
CA GLY A 384 -8.13 40.75 -31.14
C GLY A 384 -7.43 41.83 -30.30
N PHE A 385 -6.52 42.61 -30.90
CA PHE A 385 -5.67 43.58 -30.20
C PHE A 385 -4.95 42.97 -28.98
N ASN A 386 -5.11 43.57 -27.80
CA ASN A 386 -4.50 43.08 -26.55
C ASN A 386 -5.30 41.95 -25.85
N LEU A 387 -6.35 41.41 -26.49
CA LEU A 387 -7.03 40.19 -26.03
C LEU A 387 -6.32 38.93 -26.53
N PHE A 388 -6.53 37.82 -25.83
CA PHE A 388 -5.99 36.50 -26.21
C PHE A 388 -6.78 35.79 -27.33
N CYS A 389 -7.34 36.55 -28.27
CA CYS A 389 -8.12 36.04 -29.40
C CYS A 389 -7.60 36.57 -30.74
N LYS A 390 -7.93 35.88 -31.85
CA LYS A 390 -7.57 36.34 -33.20
C LYS A 390 -8.48 37.47 -33.65
N TYR A 391 -9.79 37.33 -33.40
CA TYR A 391 -10.81 38.28 -33.82
C TYR A 391 -11.81 38.59 -32.70
N ILE A 392 -12.36 39.80 -32.74
CA ILE A 392 -13.50 40.21 -31.93
C ILE A 392 -14.73 40.30 -32.85
N TYR A 393 -15.78 39.55 -32.53
CA TYR A 393 -17.05 39.63 -33.24
C TYR A 393 -18.00 40.54 -32.46
N HIS A 394 -18.32 41.70 -33.01
CA HIS A 394 -19.15 42.71 -32.38
C HIS A 394 -20.60 42.55 -32.81
N VAL A 395 -21.43 42.05 -31.91
CA VAL A 395 -22.89 41.96 -32.08
C VAL A 395 -23.51 43.34 -31.92
N LEU A 396 -24.16 43.82 -32.98
CA LEU A 396 -24.76 45.14 -33.11
C LEU A 396 -26.23 45.11 -32.69
N TRP A 397 -26.57 45.80 -31.60
CA TRP A 397 -27.95 45.92 -31.13
C TRP A 397 -28.66 47.13 -31.77
N HIS A 398 -29.31 46.91 -32.93
CA HIS A 398 -30.11 47.94 -33.60
C HIS A 398 -31.49 48.07 -32.92
N SER A 399 -31.93 49.30 -32.63
CA SER A 399 -33.21 49.56 -31.97
C SER A 399 -34.45 49.26 -32.84
N GLU A 400 -34.27 49.13 -34.15
CA GLU A 400 -35.35 48.96 -35.14
C GLU A 400 -35.91 47.51 -35.18
N PHE A 401 -35.24 46.53 -34.57
CA PHE A 401 -35.65 45.12 -34.61
C PHE A 401 -35.95 44.55 -33.22
N PRO A 402 -36.87 43.56 -33.11
CA PRO A 402 -37.10 42.85 -31.86
C PRO A 402 -35.81 42.21 -31.33
N LYS A 403 -35.42 42.55 -30.10
CA LYS A 403 -34.17 42.11 -29.48
C LYS A 403 -33.95 40.59 -29.51
N PRO A 404 -34.96 39.72 -29.29
CA PRO A 404 -34.80 38.26 -29.45
C PRO A 404 -34.45 37.82 -30.88
N GLN A 405 -34.96 38.50 -31.91
CA GLN A 405 -34.64 38.20 -33.31
C GLN A 405 -33.21 38.61 -33.65
N ILE A 406 -32.75 39.76 -33.12
CA ILE A 406 -31.34 40.17 -33.23
C ILE A 406 -30.44 39.12 -32.59
N LEU A 407 -30.76 38.66 -31.38
CA LEU A 407 -29.99 37.63 -30.69
C LEU A 407 -29.87 36.35 -31.52
N LYS A 408 -30.99 35.88 -32.07
CA LYS A 408 -31.05 34.69 -32.93
C LYS A 408 -30.18 34.84 -34.17
N HIS A 409 -30.39 35.90 -34.95
CA HIS A 409 -29.68 36.11 -36.20
C HIS A 409 -28.20 36.43 -36.00
N ALA A 410 -27.84 37.19 -34.95
CA ALA A 410 -26.45 37.48 -34.62
C ALA A 410 -25.70 36.22 -34.17
N MET A 411 -26.35 35.33 -33.42
CA MET A 411 -25.75 34.05 -33.04
C MET A 411 -25.45 33.20 -34.28
N LYS A 412 -26.41 33.10 -35.19
CA LYS A 412 -26.25 32.41 -36.47
C LYS A 412 -25.11 33.01 -37.31
N GLU A 413 -25.10 34.32 -37.49
CA GLU A 413 -24.06 35.02 -38.27
C GLU A 413 -22.66 34.82 -37.65
N CYS A 414 -22.53 34.84 -36.31
CA CYS A 414 -21.27 34.54 -35.63
C CYS A 414 -20.77 33.11 -35.91
N LEU A 415 -21.67 32.11 -35.88
CA LEU A 415 -21.30 30.72 -36.13
C LEU A 415 -20.95 30.47 -37.61
N GLU A 416 -21.68 31.09 -38.55
CA GLU A 416 -21.38 31.03 -39.98
C GLU A 416 -20.01 31.65 -40.30
N LYS A 417 -19.69 32.82 -39.71
CA LYS A 417 -18.38 33.45 -39.84
C LYS A 417 -17.23 32.59 -39.31
N CYS A 418 -17.49 31.72 -38.32
CA CYS A 418 -16.49 30.77 -37.86
C CYS A 418 -16.09 29.77 -38.94
N ILE A 419 -17.02 29.39 -39.83
CA ILE A 419 -16.72 28.54 -40.99
C ILE A 419 -15.90 29.33 -42.02
N GLU A 420 -16.35 30.55 -42.37
CA GLU A 420 -15.68 31.41 -43.35
C GLU A 420 -14.21 31.68 -43.00
N GLN A 421 -13.91 31.83 -41.71
CA GLN A 421 -12.58 32.18 -41.19
C GLN A 421 -11.81 30.98 -40.61
N ASN A 422 -12.30 29.76 -40.78
CA ASN A 422 -11.70 28.51 -40.25
C ASN A 422 -11.37 28.59 -38.74
N ILE A 423 -12.33 29.09 -37.96
CA ILE A 423 -12.25 29.29 -36.51
C ILE A 423 -12.64 27.99 -35.81
N THR A 424 -11.87 27.61 -34.79
CA THR A 424 -12.07 26.36 -34.05
C THR A 424 -12.60 26.59 -32.62
N SER A 425 -12.58 27.83 -32.13
CA SER A 425 -13.12 28.18 -30.82
C SER A 425 -13.70 29.60 -30.75
N ILE A 426 -14.88 29.74 -30.15
CA ILE A 426 -15.59 31.02 -29.98
C ILE A 426 -16.16 31.14 -28.57
N SER A 427 -15.99 32.31 -27.95
CA SER A 427 -16.50 32.61 -26.60
C SER A 427 -17.55 33.72 -26.65
N PHE A 428 -18.76 33.38 -26.22
CA PHE A 428 -19.91 34.28 -26.11
C PHE A 428 -20.10 34.72 -24.66
N PRO A 429 -20.31 36.01 -24.37
CA PRO A 429 -20.86 36.43 -23.09
C PRO A 429 -22.33 35.96 -23.00
N ALA A 430 -22.98 36.15 -21.85
CA ALA A 430 -24.43 35.98 -21.72
C ALA A 430 -25.20 37.03 -22.56
N LEU A 431 -25.21 36.86 -23.89
CA LEU A 431 -25.77 37.82 -24.82
C LEU A 431 -27.27 38.01 -24.57
N GLY A 432 -27.69 39.28 -24.50
CA GLY A 432 -29.10 39.63 -24.31
C GLY A 432 -29.57 39.69 -22.85
N THR A 433 -28.81 39.18 -21.87
CA THR A 433 -29.29 39.05 -20.47
C THR A 433 -29.09 40.29 -19.60
N GLY A 434 -28.35 41.29 -20.09
CA GLY A 434 -28.10 42.56 -19.39
C GLY A 434 -29.11 43.65 -19.79
N ASN A 435 -28.58 44.80 -20.22
CA ASN A 435 -29.37 46.00 -20.60
C ASN A 435 -30.33 45.80 -21.79
N MET A 436 -30.40 44.59 -22.36
CA MET A 436 -31.28 44.26 -23.48
C MET A 436 -32.65 43.74 -23.02
N GLU A 437 -32.92 43.60 -21.71
CA GLU A 437 -34.23 43.22 -21.16
C GLU A 437 -34.80 41.89 -21.69
N ILE A 438 -33.98 41.04 -22.28
CA ILE A 438 -34.39 39.67 -22.63
C ILE A 438 -34.29 38.86 -21.33
N LYS A 439 -35.38 38.14 -20.99
CA LYS A 439 -35.36 37.23 -19.85
C LYS A 439 -34.22 36.23 -19.99
N LYS A 440 -33.52 35.95 -18.89
CA LYS A 440 -32.31 35.12 -18.85
C LYS A 440 -32.57 33.73 -19.45
N GLU A 441 -33.75 33.18 -19.20
CA GLU A 441 -34.22 31.89 -19.70
C GLU A 441 -34.45 31.92 -21.21
N THR A 442 -35.11 32.98 -21.71
CA THR A 442 -35.37 33.16 -23.14
C THR A 442 -34.08 33.36 -23.92
N ALA A 443 -33.11 34.11 -23.37
CA ALA A 443 -31.81 34.29 -23.99
C ALA A 443 -31.03 32.97 -24.07
N ALA A 444 -31.02 32.19 -22.98
CA ALA A 444 -30.41 30.85 -22.97
C ALA A 444 -31.08 29.95 -24.02
N GLU A 445 -32.40 29.89 -24.06
CA GLU A 445 -33.14 29.05 -25.02
C GLU A 445 -32.76 29.35 -26.48
N ILE A 446 -32.74 30.63 -26.87
CA ILE A 446 -32.37 31.07 -28.22
C ILE A 446 -30.91 30.69 -28.53
N LEU A 447 -29.98 30.99 -27.62
CA LEU A 447 -28.56 30.75 -27.85
C LEU A 447 -28.24 29.24 -27.99
N PHE A 448 -28.85 28.39 -27.15
CA PHE A 448 -28.68 26.95 -27.27
C PHE A 448 -29.33 26.39 -28.53
N GLU A 449 -30.52 26.86 -28.90
CA GLU A 449 -31.20 26.41 -30.12
C GLU A 449 -30.38 26.69 -31.38
N GLU A 450 -29.77 27.86 -31.50
CA GLU A 450 -28.94 28.21 -32.66
C GLU A 450 -27.65 27.38 -32.72
N VAL A 451 -26.97 27.15 -31.60
CA VAL A 451 -25.77 26.29 -31.56
C VAL A 451 -26.10 24.86 -31.96
N LEU A 452 -27.21 24.32 -31.43
CA LEU A 452 -27.63 22.95 -31.73
C LEU A 452 -28.09 22.79 -33.17
N THR A 453 -28.73 23.81 -33.74
CA THR A 453 -29.10 23.84 -35.17
C THR A 453 -27.85 23.86 -36.04
N PHE A 454 -26.90 24.75 -35.73
CA PHE A 454 -25.60 24.79 -36.42
C PHE A 454 -24.84 23.45 -36.33
N ALA A 455 -24.81 22.81 -35.15
CA ALA A 455 -24.15 21.52 -34.97
C ALA A 455 -24.75 20.39 -35.81
N LYS A 456 -26.06 20.47 -36.13
CA LYS A 456 -26.74 19.53 -37.03
C LYS A 456 -26.43 19.82 -38.50
N ASP A 457 -26.40 21.09 -38.88
CA ASP A 457 -26.21 21.49 -40.28
C ASP A 457 -24.74 21.40 -40.73
N HIS A 458 -23.79 21.48 -39.79
CA HIS A 458 -22.35 21.55 -40.05
C HIS A 458 -21.53 20.46 -39.35
N VAL A 459 -21.97 19.20 -39.46
CA VAL A 459 -21.35 18.04 -38.77
C VAL A 459 -19.84 17.84 -39.01
N LYS A 460 -19.26 18.42 -40.07
CA LYS A 460 -17.83 18.26 -40.40
C LYS A 460 -16.92 19.34 -39.79
N HIS A 461 -17.49 20.45 -39.31
CA HIS A 461 -16.71 21.55 -38.74
C HIS A 461 -16.49 21.34 -37.25
N GLN A 462 -15.23 21.30 -36.81
CA GLN A 462 -14.90 21.18 -35.40
C GLN A 462 -14.91 22.56 -34.75
N LEU A 463 -15.84 22.79 -33.83
CA LEU A 463 -16.01 24.09 -33.17
C LEU A 463 -16.24 23.91 -31.67
N THR A 464 -15.51 24.68 -30.86
CA THR A 464 -15.78 24.81 -29.43
C THR A 464 -16.48 26.13 -29.16
N VAL A 465 -17.71 26.07 -28.65
CA VAL A 465 -18.51 27.25 -28.26
C VAL A 465 -18.54 27.35 -26.74
N LYS A 466 -18.15 28.50 -26.18
CA LYS A 466 -18.19 28.76 -24.73
C LYS A 466 -19.17 29.88 -24.40
N PHE A 467 -20.14 29.63 -23.53
CA PHE A 467 -20.96 30.65 -22.88
C PHE A 467 -20.30 31.08 -21.57
N VAL A 468 -19.81 32.32 -21.53
CA VAL A 468 -19.02 32.88 -20.45
C VAL A 468 -19.93 33.76 -19.60
N ILE A 469 -20.24 33.26 -18.41
CA ILE A 469 -21.15 33.92 -17.47
C ILE A 469 -20.32 34.63 -16.40
N PHE A 470 -20.61 35.91 -16.16
CA PHE A 470 -19.87 36.69 -15.16
C PHE A 470 -19.99 36.04 -13.77
N PRO A 471 -18.89 35.88 -12.99
CA PRO A 471 -18.88 35.05 -11.80
C PRO A 471 -19.95 35.40 -10.74
N THR A 472 -20.31 36.68 -10.62
CA THR A 472 -21.31 37.13 -9.64
C THR A 472 -22.75 37.04 -10.14
N ASP A 473 -23.00 36.75 -11.42
CA ASP A 473 -24.35 36.66 -12.00
C ASP A 473 -24.88 35.22 -11.93
N LEU A 474 -25.18 34.79 -10.70
CA LEU A 474 -25.64 33.42 -10.39
C LEU A 474 -26.99 33.09 -11.02
N GLU A 475 -27.86 34.07 -11.22
CA GLU A 475 -29.16 33.87 -11.86
C GLU A 475 -29.02 33.55 -13.34
N THR A 476 -28.14 34.26 -14.06
CA THR A 476 -27.86 33.96 -15.46
C THR A 476 -27.18 32.60 -15.59
N TYR A 477 -26.27 32.26 -14.67
CA TYR A 477 -25.65 30.93 -14.63
C TYR A 477 -26.68 29.82 -14.46
N LYS A 478 -27.65 29.99 -13.54
CA LYS A 478 -28.75 29.04 -13.32
C LYS A 478 -29.62 28.87 -14.56
N ALA A 479 -29.97 29.96 -15.25
CA ALA A 479 -30.78 29.90 -16.47
C ALA A 479 -30.06 29.10 -17.59
N PHE A 480 -28.78 29.40 -17.85
CA PHE A 480 -27.99 28.70 -18.87
C PHE A 480 -27.75 27.23 -18.51
N SER A 481 -27.44 26.94 -17.24
CA SER A 481 -27.23 25.57 -16.77
C SER A 481 -28.51 24.73 -16.87
N SER A 482 -29.67 25.32 -16.54
CA SER A 482 -30.97 24.66 -16.65
C SER A 482 -31.32 24.33 -18.10
N GLU A 483 -31.07 25.24 -19.04
CA GLU A 483 -31.29 25.01 -20.47
C GLU A 483 -30.33 23.93 -21.02
N MET A 484 -29.05 23.93 -20.62
CA MET A 484 -28.12 22.88 -21.00
C MET A 484 -28.58 21.49 -20.53
N ALA A 485 -29.03 21.37 -19.29
CA ALA A 485 -29.56 20.12 -18.74
C ALA A 485 -30.83 19.66 -19.48
N LYS A 486 -31.73 20.57 -19.82
CA LYS A 486 -32.95 20.31 -20.62
C LYS A 486 -32.58 19.73 -22.00
N ARG A 487 -31.65 20.36 -22.73
CA ARG A 487 -31.24 19.92 -24.08
C ARG A 487 -30.46 18.60 -24.07
N SER A 488 -29.60 18.38 -23.08
CA SER A 488 -28.85 17.13 -22.89
C SER A 488 -29.78 15.91 -22.75
N LYS A 489 -30.84 16.03 -21.93
CA LYS A 489 -31.86 14.98 -21.76
C LYS A 489 -32.61 14.69 -23.06
N MET A 490 -32.98 15.71 -23.84
CA MET A 490 -33.67 15.52 -25.12
C MET A 490 -32.82 14.77 -26.15
N LEU A 491 -31.52 15.03 -26.21
CA LEU A 491 -30.60 14.32 -27.11
C LEU A 491 -30.38 12.86 -26.70
N SER A 492 -30.45 12.55 -25.40
CA SER A 492 -30.29 11.19 -24.86
C SER A 492 -31.45 10.25 -25.19
N LEU A 493 -32.67 10.79 -25.34
CA LEU A 493 -33.89 10.04 -25.62
C LEU A 493 -34.04 9.62 -27.09
N ASN A 494 -33.34 10.29 -28.01
CA ASN A 494 -33.48 10.06 -29.46
C ASN A 494 -32.59 8.93 -30.02
N ASN A 495 -31.82 8.23 -29.19
CA ASN A 495 -30.91 7.15 -29.62
C ASN A 495 -31.49 5.71 -29.50
N TYR A 496 -32.78 5.56 -29.20
CA TYR A 496 -33.46 4.25 -29.20
C TYR A 496 -34.48 4.16 -30.33
N SER A 497 -34.06 3.67 -31.49
CA SER A 497 -34.97 2.98 -32.42
C SER A 497 -34.20 2.24 -33.53
N VAL A 498 -33.83 0.97 -33.27
CA VAL A 498 -33.82 -0.13 -34.27
C VAL A 498 -34.15 -1.46 -33.56
N PRO A 499 -35.02 -2.35 -34.09
CA PRO A 499 -35.61 -3.49 -33.37
C PRO A 499 -34.77 -4.77 -33.42
N GLN A 500 -34.96 -5.61 -32.40
CA GLN A 500 -34.28 -6.88 -32.13
C GLN A 500 -34.96 -8.06 -32.86
N SER A 501 -34.22 -8.77 -33.72
CA SER A 501 -34.52 -10.10 -34.32
C SER A 501 -33.36 -10.35 -35.30
N THR A 502 -32.43 -11.29 -35.16
CA THR A 502 -32.54 -12.74 -34.96
C THR A 502 -31.14 -13.32 -34.73
N ARG A 503 -31.10 -14.53 -34.15
CA ARG A 503 -30.01 -15.54 -34.06
C ARG A 503 -29.33 -15.68 -32.70
N GLU A 504 -29.97 -16.54 -31.91
CA GLU A 504 -29.32 -17.51 -31.03
C GLU A 504 -28.32 -18.40 -31.79
N GLU A 505 -27.39 -18.97 -31.00
CA GLU A 505 -26.26 -19.90 -31.28
C GLU A 505 -24.91 -19.20 -30.99
N LYS A 506 -24.11 -19.53 -29.98
CA LYS A 506 -24.05 -20.67 -29.05
C LYS A 506 -23.65 -20.17 -27.66
N ARG A 507 -24.42 -20.57 -26.65
CA ARG A 507 -23.99 -20.58 -25.26
C ARG A 507 -23.18 -21.86 -25.06
N GLU A 508 -21.91 -21.71 -24.74
CA GLU A 508 -21.18 -22.67 -23.92
C GLU A 508 -20.14 -21.92 -23.12
N ASN A 509 -20.14 -22.19 -21.81
CA ASN A 509 -19.33 -21.63 -20.73
C ASN A 509 -19.79 -20.27 -20.20
N GLY A 510 -20.73 -20.35 -19.25
CA GLY A 510 -21.10 -19.26 -18.37
C GLY A 510 -19.88 -18.72 -17.62
N LEU A 511 -19.68 -17.41 -17.73
CA LEU A 511 -18.84 -16.65 -16.81
C LEU A 511 -19.52 -16.67 -15.45
N GLU A 512 -19.06 -17.57 -14.57
CA GLU A 512 -19.25 -17.40 -13.14
C GLU A 512 -18.81 -15.98 -12.77
N ALA A 513 -19.67 -15.30 -12.00
CA ALA A 513 -19.25 -14.13 -11.25
C ALA A 513 -17.92 -14.48 -10.56
N ARG A 514 -16.89 -13.66 -10.77
CA ARG A 514 -15.61 -13.83 -10.05
C ARG A 514 -15.96 -14.05 -8.58
N SER A 515 -15.32 -15.01 -7.92
CA SER A 515 -15.56 -15.33 -6.49
C SER A 515 -14.63 -14.51 -5.58
N PRO A 516 -15.06 -14.10 -4.36
CA PRO A 516 -14.19 -13.52 -3.33
C PRO A 516 -12.87 -14.27 -3.21
N ALA A 517 -11.80 -13.57 -2.89
CA ALA A 517 -10.48 -14.17 -2.83
C ALA A 517 -9.61 -13.57 -1.72
N ILE A 518 -8.71 -14.39 -1.19
CA ILE A 518 -7.59 -13.95 -0.36
C ILE A 518 -6.38 -13.77 -1.28
N ASN A 519 -5.90 -12.55 -1.40
CA ASN A 519 -4.63 -12.26 -2.04
C ASN A 519 -3.52 -12.43 -1.00
N LEU A 520 -2.74 -13.51 -1.14
CA LEU A 520 -1.60 -13.84 -0.32
C LEU A 520 -0.32 -13.41 -1.05
N MET A 521 0.60 -12.75 -0.34
CA MET A 521 1.88 -12.32 -0.90
C MET A 521 3.02 -12.65 0.05
N GLY A 522 4.18 -12.96 -0.52
CA GLY A 522 5.36 -13.32 0.25
C GLY A 522 6.63 -13.21 -0.58
N PHE A 523 7.75 -13.11 0.14
CA PHE A 523 9.09 -13.03 -0.47
C PHE A 523 9.68 -14.42 -0.74
N ASN A 524 9.08 -15.46 -0.16
CA ASN A 524 9.52 -16.82 -0.31
C ASN A 524 8.33 -17.74 -0.67
N VAL A 525 8.47 -18.47 -1.77
CA VAL A 525 7.46 -19.40 -2.29
C VAL A 525 7.14 -20.53 -1.31
N GLU A 526 8.12 -20.98 -0.50
CA GLU A 526 7.89 -22.04 0.48
C GLU A 526 6.95 -21.57 1.60
N GLU A 527 7.15 -20.34 2.06
CA GLU A 527 6.32 -19.72 3.09
C GLU A 527 4.90 -19.48 2.56
N MET A 528 4.78 -19.11 1.28
CA MET A 528 3.51 -19.02 0.57
C MET A 528 2.78 -20.37 0.53
N TYR A 529 3.48 -21.48 0.24
CA TYR A 529 2.88 -22.82 0.24
C TYR A 529 2.32 -23.21 1.61
N GLU A 530 3.07 -22.93 2.68
CA GLU A 530 2.64 -23.21 4.05
C GLU A 530 1.44 -22.35 4.48
N ALA A 531 1.47 -21.06 4.15
CA ALA A 531 0.35 -20.15 4.39
C ALA A 531 -0.90 -20.56 3.61
N HIS A 532 -0.75 -20.93 2.33
CA HIS A 532 -1.85 -21.43 1.51
C HIS A 532 -2.44 -22.72 2.09
N ALA A 533 -1.60 -23.69 2.46
CA ALA A 533 -2.06 -24.93 3.09
C ALA A 533 -2.81 -24.67 4.39
N TRP A 534 -2.33 -23.74 5.21
CA TRP A 534 -3.03 -23.32 6.43
C TRP A 534 -4.39 -22.67 6.13
N ILE A 535 -4.48 -21.76 5.16
CA ILE A 535 -5.76 -21.15 4.74
C ILE A 535 -6.75 -22.23 4.29
N GLN A 536 -6.31 -23.19 3.48
CA GLN A 536 -7.17 -24.29 3.01
C GLN A 536 -7.65 -25.17 4.18
N ARG A 537 -6.82 -25.40 5.21
CA ARG A 537 -7.25 -26.09 6.44
C ARG A 537 -8.31 -25.32 7.21
N ILE A 538 -8.18 -23.99 7.30
CA ILE A 538 -9.19 -23.13 7.96
C ILE A 538 -10.51 -23.12 7.18
N LEU A 539 -10.44 -23.07 5.84
CA LEU A 539 -11.62 -23.12 4.96
C LEU A 539 -12.35 -24.46 4.98
N SER A 540 -11.64 -25.55 5.26
CA SER A 540 -12.19 -26.91 5.31
C SER A 540 -12.65 -27.35 6.71
N LEU A 541 -12.61 -26.45 7.70
CA LEU A 541 -13.12 -26.74 9.04
C LEU A 541 -14.60 -27.10 8.99
N GLN A 542 -15.00 -28.09 9.79
CA GLN A 542 -16.40 -28.48 9.95
C GLN A 542 -16.92 -28.01 11.31
N ASN A 543 -17.14 -28.94 12.23
CA ASN A 543 -17.63 -28.69 13.59
C ASN A 543 -16.58 -28.89 14.68
N HIS A 544 -15.34 -29.22 14.28
CA HIS A 544 -14.28 -29.63 15.19
C HIS A 544 -12.91 -29.26 14.61
N HIS A 545 -11.99 -28.77 15.47
CA HIS A 545 -10.61 -28.49 15.11
C HIS A 545 -9.65 -28.75 16.27
N ILE A 546 -8.41 -29.16 15.95
CA ILE A 546 -7.35 -29.39 16.93
C ILE A 546 -6.16 -28.51 16.61
N ILE A 547 -5.80 -27.63 17.56
CA ILE A 547 -4.56 -26.86 17.52
C ILE A 547 -3.51 -27.59 18.36
N GLU A 548 -2.53 -28.19 17.71
CA GLU A 548 -1.39 -28.83 18.39
C GLU A 548 -0.19 -27.86 18.46
N ASN A 549 0.07 -27.31 19.64
CA ASN A 549 1.15 -26.35 19.87
C ASN A 549 1.69 -26.44 21.30
N ASN A 550 2.98 -26.73 21.45
CA ASN A 550 3.63 -26.86 22.76
C ASN A 550 3.70 -25.54 23.57
N HIS A 551 3.42 -24.39 22.96
CA HIS A 551 3.31 -23.12 23.69
C HIS A 551 2.06 -23.02 24.56
N ILE A 552 1.08 -23.92 24.37
CA ILE A 552 -0.12 -24.01 25.23
C ILE A 552 0.27 -24.22 26.71
N LEU A 553 1.37 -24.94 26.98
CA LEU A 553 1.91 -25.13 28.34
C LEU A 553 2.33 -23.82 29.05
N TYR A 554 2.45 -22.73 28.32
CA TYR A 554 2.93 -21.44 28.83
C TYR A 554 1.84 -20.37 28.86
N LEU A 555 0.58 -20.73 28.61
CA LEU A 555 -0.53 -19.80 28.73
C LEU A 555 -0.64 -19.35 30.20
N GLY A 556 -0.60 -18.04 30.41
CA GLY A 556 -0.79 -17.42 31.72
C GLY A 556 -2.25 -17.19 32.03
N ARG A 557 -2.52 -16.51 33.15
CA ARG A 557 -3.90 -16.13 33.53
C ARG A 557 -4.58 -15.33 32.41
N LYS A 558 -3.86 -14.36 31.83
CA LYS A 558 -4.38 -13.48 30.78
C LYS A 558 -4.84 -14.29 29.56
N GLU A 559 -4.05 -15.25 29.12
CA GLU A 559 -4.36 -16.09 27.96
C GLU A 559 -5.54 -17.03 28.26
N HIS A 560 -5.62 -17.60 29.46
CA HIS A 560 -6.77 -18.38 29.90
C HIS A 560 -8.05 -17.53 30.00
N ASP A 561 -7.95 -16.27 30.43
CA ASP A 561 -9.08 -15.33 30.42
C ASP A 561 -9.57 -15.07 29.00
N ILE A 562 -8.66 -14.96 28.02
CA ILE A 562 -9.01 -14.85 26.58
C ILE A 562 -9.72 -16.13 26.10
N LEU A 563 -9.20 -17.32 26.40
CA LEU A 563 -9.87 -18.59 26.04
C LEU A 563 -11.27 -18.68 26.65
N SER A 564 -11.42 -18.28 27.93
CA SER A 564 -12.72 -18.24 28.60
C SER A 564 -13.68 -17.25 27.95
N GLN A 565 -13.19 -16.08 27.55
CA GLN A 565 -13.99 -15.07 26.87
C GLN A 565 -14.46 -15.56 25.50
N LEU A 566 -13.60 -16.20 24.71
CA LEU A 566 -13.95 -16.76 23.41
C LEU A 566 -15.08 -17.79 23.51
N GLN A 567 -15.05 -18.68 24.52
CA GLN A 567 -16.16 -19.62 24.77
C GLN A 567 -17.47 -18.95 25.21
N LYS A 568 -17.42 -17.72 25.76
CA LYS A 568 -18.62 -16.98 26.18
C LYS A 568 -19.23 -16.18 25.03
N THR A 569 -18.39 -15.62 24.17
CA THR A 569 -18.82 -14.78 23.04
C THR A 569 -19.21 -15.58 21.82
N SER A 570 -18.55 -16.72 21.63
CA SER A 570 -18.75 -17.64 20.51
C SER A 570 -19.30 -18.95 21.07
N SER A 571 -20.24 -19.61 20.38
CA SER A 571 -20.92 -20.80 20.92
C SER A 571 -20.04 -22.05 20.75
N VAL A 572 -18.81 -21.99 21.26
CA VAL A 572 -17.77 -23.02 21.11
C VAL A 572 -17.35 -23.60 22.46
N SER A 573 -16.92 -24.86 22.44
CA SER A 573 -16.21 -25.51 23.53
C SER A 573 -14.72 -25.58 23.21
N ILE A 574 -13.86 -25.22 24.16
CA ILE A 574 -12.40 -25.29 24.08
C ILE A 574 -11.91 -26.17 25.23
N THR A 575 -11.32 -27.31 24.89
CA THR A 575 -10.77 -28.27 25.86
C THR A 575 -9.25 -28.34 25.71
N GLU A 576 -8.53 -28.18 26.82
CA GLU A 576 -7.08 -28.33 26.85
C GLU A 576 -6.68 -29.77 27.18
N ILE A 577 -5.90 -30.39 26.29
CA ILE A 577 -5.40 -31.75 26.44
C ILE A 577 -3.87 -31.70 26.56
N ILE A 578 -3.38 -32.05 27.74
CA ILE A 578 -1.95 -32.10 28.06
C ILE A 578 -1.49 -33.54 28.17
N SER A 579 -0.50 -33.92 27.37
CA SER A 579 0.16 -35.22 27.42
C SER A 579 1.69 -35.05 27.34
N PRO A 580 2.50 -36.05 27.77
CA PRO A 580 3.95 -35.92 27.78
C PRO A 580 4.52 -35.59 26.39
N GLY A 581 5.00 -34.36 26.21
CA GLY A 581 5.58 -33.89 24.94
C GLY A 581 4.56 -33.50 23.86
N ARG A 582 3.27 -33.44 24.20
CA ARG A 582 2.17 -33.11 23.29
C ARG A 582 1.09 -32.30 24.01
N THR A 583 0.86 -31.06 23.58
CA THR A 583 -0.28 -30.26 24.05
C THR A 583 -1.16 -29.79 22.92
N LYS A 584 -2.47 -29.91 23.13
CA LYS A 584 -3.48 -29.63 22.11
C LYS A 584 -4.64 -28.87 22.73
N LEU A 585 -5.21 -27.95 21.95
CA LEU A 585 -6.53 -27.40 22.20
C LEU A 585 -7.51 -28.06 21.23
N GLU A 586 -8.52 -28.72 21.78
CA GLU A 586 -9.63 -29.31 21.04
C GLU A 586 -10.79 -28.31 21.07
N ILE A 587 -11.27 -27.91 19.89
CA ILE A 587 -12.26 -26.85 19.75
C ILE A 587 -13.45 -27.41 18.98
N GLU A 588 -14.64 -27.31 19.56
CA GLU A 588 -15.89 -27.81 18.99
C GLU A 588 -16.93 -26.70 18.91
N GLY A 589 -17.66 -26.61 17.79
CA GLY A 589 -18.69 -25.59 17.60
C GLY A 589 -19.15 -25.46 16.15
N ALA A 590 -19.96 -24.45 15.86
CA ALA A 590 -20.37 -24.15 14.49
C ALA A 590 -19.17 -23.63 13.67
N GLN A 591 -19.13 -23.97 12.37
CA GLN A 591 -18.00 -23.65 11.48
C GLN A 591 -17.58 -22.17 11.50
N ALA A 592 -18.55 -21.24 11.45
CA ALA A 592 -18.27 -19.80 11.42
C ALA A 592 -17.57 -19.32 12.71
N ASP A 593 -18.10 -19.74 13.87
CA ASP A 593 -17.53 -19.44 15.18
C ASP A 593 -16.16 -20.13 15.36
N LEU A 594 -16.01 -21.34 14.82
CA LEU A 594 -14.78 -22.12 14.88
C LEU A 594 -13.65 -21.43 14.13
N ILE A 595 -13.90 -20.93 12.91
CA ILE A 595 -12.90 -20.17 12.12
C ILE A 595 -12.42 -18.94 12.90
N GLU A 596 -13.35 -18.16 13.46
CA GLU A 596 -13.02 -16.98 14.27
C GLU A 596 -12.16 -17.34 15.49
N VAL A 597 -12.60 -18.34 16.27
CA VAL A 597 -11.92 -18.75 17.50
C VAL A 597 -10.53 -19.31 17.20
N VAL A 598 -10.38 -20.15 16.17
CA VAL A 598 -9.09 -20.71 15.76
C VAL A 598 -8.11 -19.61 15.35
N MET A 599 -8.55 -18.60 14.58
CA MET A 599 -7.69 -17.47 14.22
C MET A 599 -7.23 -16.67 15.44
N ASN A 600 -8.12 -16.40 16.40
CA ASN A 600 -7.77 -15.68 17.62
C ASN A 600 -6.79 -16.48 18.50
N ILE A 601 -6.97 -17.79 18.61
CA ILE A 601 -6.06 -18.66 19.38
C ILE A 601 -4.69 -18.76 18.71
N GLU A 602 -4.64 -18.92 17.39
CA GLU A 602 -3.39 -18.96 16.63
C GLU A 602 -2.61 -17.65 16.77
N ASP A 603 -3.27 -16.51 16.68
CA ASP A 603 -2.66 -15.19 16.91
C ASP A 603 -2.12 -15.06 18.35
N MET A 604 -2.91 -15.46 19.34
CA MET A 604 -2.47 -15.49 20.74
C MET A 604 -1.23 -16.38 20.93
N LEU A 605 -1.19 -17.57 20.33
CA LEU A 605 -0.05 -18.48 20.40
C LEU A 605 1.18 -17.90 19.70
N CYS A 606 1.02 -17.22 18.57
CA CYS A 606 2.11 -16.47 17.93
C CYS A 606 2.72 -15.41 18.86
N LYS A 607 1.87 -14.67 19.60
CA LYS A 607 2.31 -13.66 20.57
C LYS A 607 3.07 -14.28 21.74
N VAL A 608 2.57 -15.40 22.29
CA VAL A 608 3.25 -16.14 23.37
C VAL A 608 4.61 -16.67 22.89
N GLN A 609 4.66 -17.23 21.68
CA GLN A 609 5.91 -17.70 21.06
C GLN A 609 6.93 -16.57 20.90
N GLU A 610 6.51 -15.40 20.41
CA GLU A 610 7.39 -14.23 20.26
C GLU A 610 7.93 -13.73 21.61
N GLU A 611 7.09 -13.65 22.64
CA GLU A 611 7.52 -13.24 23.98
C GLU A 611 8.57 -14.21 24.56
N MET A 612 8.32 -15.51 24.40
CA MET A 612 9.23 -16.58 24.82
C MET A 612 10.57 -16.52 24.08
N ALA A 613 10.54 -16.32 22.76
CA ALA A 613 11.74 -16.12 21.95
C ALA A 613 12.55 -14.92 22.45
N ARG A 614 11.93 -13.75 22.64
CA ARG A 614 12.61 -12.56 23.17
C ARG A 614 13.20 -12.78 24.55
N LYS A 615 12.51 -13.52 25.43
CA LYS A 615 13.03 -13.86 26.76
C LYS A 615 14.29 -14.72 26.66
N LYS A 616 14.33 -15.66 25.72
CA LYS A 616 15.50 -16.52 25.45
C LYS A 616 16.65 -15.74 24.81
N GLU A 617 16.38 -14.87 23.85
CA GLU A 617 17.38 -13.95 23.26
C GLU A 617 18.07 -13.12 24.36
N ARG A 618 17.29 -12.50 25.26
CA ARG A 618 17.84 -11.79 26.43
C ARG A 618 18.70 -12.68 27.32
N GLY A 619 18.32 -13.94 27.49
CA GLY A 619 19.10 -14.93 28.23
C GLY A 619 20.45 -15.21 27.58
N LEU A 620 20.49 -15.37 26.25
CA LEU A 620 21.72 -15.57 25.49
C LEU A 620 22.65 -14.35 25.59
N TRP A 621 22.10 -13.13 25.45
CA TRP A 621 22.87 -11.90 25.62
C TRP A 621 23.52 -11.77 27.02
N ARG A 622 22.79 -12.16 28.08
CA ARG A 622 23.34 -12.16 29.45
C ARG A 622 24.52 -13.12 29.60
N LEU A 623 24.50 -14.27 28.94
CA LEU A 623 25.60 -15.25 28.97
C LEU A 623 26.88 -14.70 28.32
N LEU A 624 26.78 -13.71 27.43
CA LEU A 624 27.90 -13.05 26.74
C LEU A 624 28.44 -11.81 27.46
N GLY A 625 27.84 -11.39 28.58
CA GLY A 625 28.42 -10.37 29.48
C GLY A 625 28.31 -8.90 29.03
N GLN A 626 27.45 -8.56 28.07
CA GLN A 626 27.36 -7.19 27.51
C GLN A 626 26.17 -6.33 28.04
N TRP A 627 25.61 -6.58 29.23
CA TRP A 627 24.50 -5.78 29.74
C TRP A 627 24.86 -5.02 31.04
N THR A 628 25.29 -3.77 30.93
CA THR A 628 25.40 -2.85 32.07
C THR A 628 24.06 -2.18 32.37
N ILE A 629 23.74 -2.00 33.65
CA ILE A 629 22.47 -1.54 34.22
C ILE A 629 22.04 -0.12 33.73
N GLN A 630 22.90 0.61 33.03
CA GLN A 630 22.65 1.99 32.59
C GLN A 630 21.78 2.11 31.32
N GLN A 631 21.50 1.00 30.62
CA GLN A 631 20.66 0.98 29.40
C GLN A 631 19.17 0.72 29.65
N GLN A 632 18.71 0.76 30.91
CA GLN A 632 17.29 0.56 31.25
C GLN A 632 16.36 1.71 30.80
N LYS A 633 16.89 2.83 30.29
CA LYS A 633 16.10 4.00 29.85
C LYS A 633 15.79 4.07 28.35
N THR A 634 16.33 3.20 27.53
CA THR A 634 16.07 3.15 26.07
C THR A 634 15.45 1.80 25.69
N GLN A 635 14.28 1.52 26.25
CA GLN A 635 13.55 0.28 25.99
C GLN A 635 12.74 0.32 24.68
N ASP A 636 12.56 1.51 24.10
CA ASP A 636 11.83 1.72 22.83
C ASP A 636 12.73 1.87 21.59
N GLU A 637 14.05 2.02 21.75
CA GLU A 637 14.99 2.25 20.63
C GLU A 637 15.76 1.00 20.15
N MET A 638 15.63 -0.14 20.84
CA MET A 638 16.21 -1.43 20.40
C MET A 638 15.12 -2.35 19.83
N LYS A 639 14.44 -1.92 18.77
CA LYS A 639 13.82 -2.84 17.82
C LYS A 639 14.75 -2.88 16.60
N GLU A 640 15.06 -4.08 16.12
CA GLU A 640 15.74 -4.37 14.85
C GLU A 640 17.28 -4.47 14.81
N ASN A 641 17.91 -5.17 15.77
CA ASN A 641 19.18 -5.84 15.42
C ASN A 641 18.86 -7.30 15.07
N ILE A 642 18.94 -7.63 13.78
CA ILE A 642 18.82 -9.01 13.29
C ILE A 642 19.92 -9.85 13.95
N ILE A 643 19.53 -10.79 14.82
CA ILE A 643 20.47 -11.63 15.61
C ILE A 643 21.03 -12.78 14.76
N PHE A 644 20.36 -13.12 13.65
CA PHE A 644 20.75 -14.23 12.79
C PHE A 644 20.55 -13.91 11.31
N LEU A 645 21.43 -14.45 10.46
CA LEU A 645 21.31 -14.40 9.00
C LEU A 645 20.98 -15.80 8.47
N LYS A 646 20.11 -15.85 7.45
CA LYS A 646 19.77 -17.07 6.72
C LYS A 646 20.10 -16.84 5.25
N CYS A 647 21.12 -17.53 4.75
CA CYS A 647 21.65 -17.27 3.41
C CYS A 647 21.58 -18.53 2.54
N PRO A 648 21.15 -18.42 1.28
CA PRO A 648 21.36 -19.48 0.30
C PRO A 648 22.85 -19.78 0.18
N VAL A 649 23.22 -21.05 0.16
CA VAL A 649 24.63 -21.47 0.11
C VAL A 649 24.99 -21.91 -1.30
N PRO A 650 26.10 -21.44 -1.87
CA PRO A 650 26.59 -22.02 -3.12
C PRO A 650 26.88 -23.52 -2.93
N PRO A 651 26.62 -24.36 -3.95
CA PRO A 651 26.79 -25.80 -3.84
C PRO A 651 28.27 -26.16 -3.65
N THR A 652 28.64 -26.60 -2.45
CA THR A 652 29.95 -27.21 -2.16
C THR A 652 29.87 -28.73 -2.33
N GLN A 653 31.01 -29.38 -2.57
CA GLN A 653 31.05 -30.84 -2.72
C GLN A 653 30.48 -31.57 -1.50
N GLU A 654 30.76 -31.06 -0.29
CA GLU A 654 30.20 -31.59 0.97
C GLU A 654 28.66 -31.50 1.00
N LEU A 655 28.08 -30.36 0.59
CA LEU A 655 26.63 -30.18 0.54
C LEU A 655 25.99 -31.04 -0.55
N LEU A 656 26.67 -31.24 -1.68
CA LEU A 656 26.19 -32.14 -2.73
C LEU A 656 26.18 -33.60 -2.28
N ASP A 657 27.19 -34.03 -1.52
CA ASP A 657 27.23 -35.39 -0.98
C ASP A 657 26.21 -35.59 0.14
N GLN A 658 25.96 -34.56 0.97
CA GLN A 658 24.85 -34.56 1.93
C GLN A 658 23.50 -34.63 1.22
N LYS A 659 23.29 -33.82 0.18
CA LYS A 659 22.07 -33.86 -0.64
C LYS A 659 21.77 -35.27 -1.14
N LYS A 660 22.78 -35.99 -1.65
CA LYS A 660 22.63 -37.41 -2.07
C LYS A 660 22.23 -38.33 -0.92
N GLN A 661 22.66 -38.06 0.32
CA GLN A 661 22.25 -38.86 1.49
C GLN A 661 20.77 -38.66 1.82
N PHE A 662 20.27 -37.42 1.76
CA PHE A 662 18.84 -37.12 1.90
C PHE A 662 18.02 -37.84 0.82
N GLU A 663 18.43 -37.74 -0.44
CA GLU A 663 17.75 -38.37 -1.58
C GLU A 663 17.73 -39.91 -1.44
N LYS A 664 18.84 -40.53 -1.04
CA LYS A 664 18.89 -41.98 -0.73
C LYS A 664 17.95 -42.41 0.40
N CYS A 665 17.53 -41.49 1.26
CA CYS A 665 16.58 -41.74 2.33
C CYS A 665 15.13 -41.44 1.94
N GLY A 666 14.86 -41.08 0.68
CA GLY A 666 13.53 -40.74 0.17
C GLY A 666 13.09 -39.31 0.47
N LEU A 667 14.05 -38.40 0.71
CA LEU A 667 13.82 -36.96 0.87
C LEU A 667 14.44 -36.21 -0.30
N GLN A 668 13.59 -35.66 -1.17
CA GLN A 668 14.04 -34.84 -2.29
C GLN A 668 14.34 -33.42 -1.81
N VAL A 669 15.61 -33.01 -1.85
CA VAL A 669 16.05 -31.70 -1.37
C VAL A 669 15.71 -30.61 -2.40
N LEU A 670 14.89 -29.65 -1.99
CA LEU A 670 14.56 -28.47 -2.79
C LEU A 670 15.56 -27.34 -2.57
N LYS A 671 15.94 -27.11 -1.31
CA LYS A 671 16.70 -25.93 -0.89
C LYS A 671 17.54 -26.23 0.34
N VAL A 672 18.70 -25.55 0.42
CA VAL A 672 19.58 -25.57 1.59
C VAL A 672 19.98 -24.14 1.93
N GLU A 673 19.82 -23.77 3.19
CA GLU A 673 20.15 -22.44 3.69
C GLU A 673 21.09 -22.56 4.89
N LYS A 674 22.17 -21.79 4.89
CA LYS A 674 23.07 -21.69 6.04
C LYS A 674 22.47 -20.71 7.05
N ILE A 675 22.58 -21.08 8.31
CA ILE A 675 22.13 -20.27 9.44
C ILE A 675 23.36 -19.74 10.15
N ASP A 676 23.41 -18.43 10.31
CA ASP A 676 24.46 -17.75 11.06
C ASP A 676 23.81 -17.01 12.23
N ASN A 677 24.19 -17.35 13.46
CA ASN A 677 23.71 -16.71 14.68
C ASN A 677 24.90 -16.57 15.62
N GLU A 678 25.56 -15.41 15.57
CA GLU A 678 26.82 -15.16 16.29
C GLU A 678 26.66 -15.34 17.81
N VAL A 679 25.53 -14.90 18.35
CA VAL A 679 25.24 -14.94 19.79
C VAL A 679 25.07 -16.38 20.28
N LEU A 680 24.28 -17.18 19.57
CA LEU A 680 24.08 -18.59 19.88
C LEU A 680 25.36 -19.39 19.66
N MET A 681 26.09 -19.11 18.59
CA MET A 681 27.37 -19.75 18.29
C MET A 681 28.41 -19.48 19.39
N ALA A 682 28.52 -18.24 19.87
CA ALA A 682 29.43 -17.91 20.97
C ALA A 682 29.08 -18.65 22.26
N ALA A 683 27.77 -18.74 22.60
CA ALA A 683 27.31 -19.51 23.76
C ALA A 683 27.62 -21.01 23.62
N PHE A 684 27.44 -21.57 22.42
CA PHE A 684 27.77 -22.94 22.08
C PHE A 684 29.28 -23.21 22.21
N GLN A 685 30.14 -22.36 21.64
CA GLN A 685 31.61 -22.51 21.70
C GLN A 685 32.13 -22.46 23.14
N ARG A 686 31.56 -21.59 23.99
CA ARG A 686 31.90 -21.55 25.42
C ARG A 686 31.59 -22.88 26.10
N LYS A 687 30.44 -23.48 25.80
CA LYS A 687 30.05 -24.79 26.37
C LYS A 687 30.90 -25.93 25.82
N LYS A 688 31.20 -25.90 24.52
CA LYS A 688 32.10 -26.86 23.85
C LYS A 688 33.46 -26.90 24.54
N LYS A 689 34.08 -25.74 24.77
CA LYS A 689 35.35 -25.62 25.48
C LYS A 689 35.31 -26.24 26.89
N MET A 690 34.26 -25.95 27.66
CA MET A 690 34.09 -26.52 29.00
C MET A 690 33.97 -28.06 28.98
N MET A 691 33.31 -28.63 27.97
CA MET A 691 33.17 -30.08 27.84
C MET A 691 34.46 -30.75 27.34
N GLU A 692 35.17 -30.14 26.40
CA GLU A 692 36.47 -30.63 25.89
C GLU A 692 37.55 -30.62 26.97
N GLU A 693 37.53 -29.63 27.87
CA GLU A 693 38.43 -29.57 29.04
C GLU A 693 38.20 -30.77 29.98
N LYS A 694 36.97 -31.25 30.15
CA LYS A 694 36.65 -32.47 30.92
C LYS A 694 37.08 -33.77 30.23
N LEU A 695 37.10 -33.77 28.89
CA LEU A 695 37.32 -34.96 28.05
C LEU A 695 38.74 -35.06 27.50
N HIS A 696 39.72 -34.40 28.11
CA HIS A 696 41.13 -34.38 27.66
C HIS A 696 41.27 -34.00 26.16
N ARG A 697 40.47 -33.04 25.69
CA ARG A 697 40.43 -32.53 24.30
C ARG A 697 39.97 -33.52 23.23
N GLN A 698 39.21 -34.56 23.59
CA GLN A 698 38.51 -35.37 22.58
C GLN A 698 37.32 -34.61 21.95
N PRO A 699 36.95 -34.91 20.70
CA PRO A 699 35.78 -34.30 20.06
C PRO A 699 34.50 -34.63 20.84
N VAL A 700 33.80 -33.60 21.31
CA VAL A 700 32.59 -33.75 22.15
C VAL A 700 31.29 -33.53 21.36
N SER A 701 31.40 -33.24 20.06
CA SER A 701 30.27 -32.86 19.22
C SER A 701 30.00 -33.86 18.09
N HIS A 702 28.73 -33.97 17.73
CA HIS A 702 28.24 -34.74 16.61
C HIS A 702 27.42 -33.85 15.67
N ARG A 703 27.52 -34.12 14.38
CA ARG A 703 26.57 -33.61 13.38
C ARG A 703 25.31 -34.47 13.41
N LEU A 704 24.18 -33.86 13.73
CA LEU A 704 22.90 -34.56 13.90
C LEU A 704 21.75 -33.78 13.25
N PHE A 705 20.62 -34.46 13.06
CA PHE A 705 19.44 -33.91 12.39
C PHE A 705 18.23 -33.84 13.33
N GLN A 706 17.41 -32.81 13.15
CA GLN A 706 16.11 -32.69 13.81
C GLN A 706 15.07 -32.16 12.81
N GLN A 707 13.93 -32.85 12.74
CA GLN A 707 12.75 -32.35 12.03
C GLN A 707 12.01 -31.33 12.90
N VAL A 708 11.69 -30.18 12.33
CA VAL A 708 11.02 -29.07 13.01
C VAL A 708 9.80 -28.64 12.19
N PRO A 709 8.60 -28.55 12.77
CA PRO A 709 7.45 -27.96 12.08
C PRO A 709 7.75 -26.53 11.61
N TYR A 710 7.26 -26.16 10.43
CA TYR A 710 7.55 -24.86 9.81
C TYR A 710 7.37 -23.67 10.77
N GLN A 711 6.26 -23.66 11.53
CA GLN A 711 5.92 -22.61 12.49
C GLN A 711 7.00 -22.34 13.57
N PHE A 712 7.93 -23.28 13.78
CA PHE A 712 9.03 -23.14 14.72
C PHE A 712 10.40 -22.93 14.07
N CYS A 713 10.51 -23.02 12.73
CA CYS A 713 11.79 -22.87 12.04
C CYS A 713 12.43 -21.51 12.31
N ASN A 714 11.66 -20.42 12.24
CA ASN A 714 12.19 -19.07 12.49
C ASN A 714 12.74 -18.93 13.92
N VAL A 715 12.00 -19.41 14.93
CA VAL A 715 12.45 -19.31 16.33
C VAL A 715 13.64 -20.21 16.63
N VAL A 716 13.78 -21.38 15.99
CA VAL A 716 14.99 -22.21 16.09
C VAL A 716 16.22 -21.44 15.57
N CYS A 717 16.10 -20.72 14.45
CA CYS A 717 17.19 -19.89 13.94
C CYS A 717 17.57 -18.74 14.91
N ARG A 718 16.58 -18.16 15.60
CA ARG A 718 16.78 -17.04 16.55
C ARG A 718 17.40 -17.45 17.88
N VAL A 719 16.87 -18.50 18.50
CA VAL A 719 17.19 -18.85 19.90
C VAL A 719 17.73 -20.26 20.09
N GLY A 720 17.95 -21.00 19.01
CA GLY A 720 18.42 -22.38 19.03
C GLY A 720 17.32 -23.36 19.40
N PHE A 721 17.72 -24.63 19.53
CA PHE A 721 16.79 -25.72 19.76
C PHE A 721 16.20 -25.70 21.17
N GLN A 722 14.89 -25.96 21.24
CA GLN A 722 14.15 -26.14 22.49
C GLN A 722 13.28 -27.39 22.34
N ARG A 723 12.99 -28.06 23.47
CA ARG A 723 12.16 -29.28 23.49
C ARG A 723 10.82 -29.06 22.79
N MET A 724 10.22 -27.90 23.01
CA MET A 724 8.90 -27.54 22.50
C MET A 724 8.83 -27.35 20.97
N TYR A 725 9.96 -27.15 20.29
CA TYR A 725 10.01 -26.94 18.83
C TYR A 725 10.15 -28.25 18.04
N SER A 726 10.43 -29.36 18.73
CA SER A 726 10.56 -30.66 18.08
C SER A 726 9.20 -31.23 17.70
N ALA A 727 9.17 -32.02 16.62
CA ALA A 727 7.98 -32.77 16.24
C ALA A 727 7.50 -33.63 17.44
N PRO A 728 6.17 -33.74 17.65
CA PRO A 728 5.68 -34.41 18.85
C PRO A 728 6.11 -35.88 18.88
N CYS A 729 6.80 -36.27 19.95
CA CYS A 729 7.24 -37.64 20.16
C CYS A 729 7.11 -38.01 21.64
N ASP A 730 6.75 -39.26 21.89
CA ASP A 730 6.78 -39.78 23.25
C ASP A 730 8.23 -39.78 23.74
N PRO A 731 8.54 -39.18 24.90
CA PRO A 731 9.91 -38.99 25.36
C PRO A 731 10.52 -40.29 25.89
N LYS A 732 10.71 -41.29 25.03
CA LYS A 732 11.16 -42.64 25.36
C LYS A 732 12.49 -42.69 26.10
N TYR A 733 13.37 -41.72 25.86
CA TYR A 733 14.73 -41.71 26.39
C TYR A 733 14.98 -40.54 27.35
N GLY A 734 13.95 -39.74 27.63
CA GLY A 734 14.02 -38.61 28.55
C GLY A 734 13.32 -37.34 28.06
N ALA A 735 13.08 -36.43 28.98
CA ALA A 735 12.41 -35.15 28.84
C ALA A 735 13.33 -34.05 28.24
N GLY A 736 14.11 -34.38 27.21
CA GLY A 736 15.09 -33.48 26.56
C GLY A 736 14.75 -33.11 25.10
N ILE A 737 15.77 -32.68 24.37
CA ILE A 737 15.73 -32.26 22.96
C ILE A 737 16.35 -33.37 22.12
N TYR A 738 15.57 -33.92 21.18
CA TYR A 738 15.91 -35.13 20.43
C TYR A 738 16.59 -34.80 19.09
N PHE A 739 17.69 -35.48 18.80
CA PHE A 739 18.41 -35.42 17.53
C PHE A 739 18.71 -36.83 17.04
N THR A 740 18.85 -37.02 15.73
CA THR A 740 19.16 -38.33 15.16
C THR A 740 20.26 -38.28 14.11
N LYS A 741 21.04 -39.35 14.00
CA LYS A 741 21.94 -39.63 12.87
C LYS A 741 21.19 -40.26 11.69
N ASN A 742 20.02 -40.85 11.93
CA ASN A 742 19.31 -41.68 10.97
C ASN A 742 18.25 -40.87 10.20
N LEU A 743 18.63 -40.39 9.02
CA LEU A 743 17.74 -39.67 8.10
C LEU A 743 16.56 -40.52 7.60
N LYS A 744 16.70 -41.85 7.51
CA LYS A 744 15.60 -42.75 7.11
C LYS A 744 14.49 -42.76 8.15
N ASN A 745 14.84 -42.87 9.43
CA ASN A 745 13.86 -42.80 10.53
C ASN A 745 13.12 -41.45 10.53
N LEU A 746 13.81 -40.35 10.16
CA LEU A 746 13.19 -39.04 10.01
C LEU A 746 12.20 -39.03 8.84
N ALA A 747 12.61 -39.54 7.67
CA ALA A 747 11.75 -39.64 6.49
C ALA A 747 10.51 -40.53 6.72
N GLU A 748 10.63 -41.64 7.46
CA GLU A 748 9.52 -42.51 7.83
C GLU A 748 8.57 -41.86 8.83
N LYS A 749 9.08 -41.08 9.79
CA LYS A 749 8.24 -40.31 10.70
C LYS A 749 7.45 -39.24 9.95
N ALA A 750 8.07 -38.57 8.99
CA ALA A 750 7.39 -37.61 8.13
C ALA A 750 6.22 -38.23 7.35
N LYS A 751 6.32 -39.50 6.90
CA LYS A 751 5.18 -40.23 6.26
C LYS A 751 3.96 -40.38 7.16
N LYS A 752 4.16 -40.46 8.48
CA LYS A 752 3.10 -40.74 9.47
C LYS A 752 2.45 -39.46 10.01
N ILE A 753 3.16 -38.34 9.97
CA ILE A 753 2.73 -37.04 10.50
C ILE A 753 2.06 -36.27 9.34
N SER A 754 0.80 -36.62 9.05
CA SER A 754 -0.11 -35.94 8.11
C SER A 754 0.33 -35.95 6.63
N ALA A 755 -0.49 -36.57 5.77
CA ALA A 755 -0.36 -36.51 4.31
C ALA A 755 -0.57 -35.08 3.72
N ALA A 756 -0.86 -34.07 4.56
CA ALA A 756 -1.21 -32.72 4.13
C ALA A 756 -0.01 -31.75 4.00
N ASP A 757 1.09 -31.98 4.73
CA ASP A 757 2.26 -31.09 4.69
C ASP A 757 3.19 -31.53 3.56
N LYS A 758 3.22 -30.73 2.49
CA LYS A 758 4.01 -31.04 1.28
C LYS A 758 5.52 -30.89 1.50
N LEU A 759 5.93 -30.05 2.46
CA LEU A 759 7.32 -29.71 2.74
C LEU A 759 7.77 -30.27 4.09
N ILE A 760 9.02 -30.76 4.13
CA ILE A 760 9.66 -31.31 5.31
C ILE A 760 10.89 -30.44 5.62
N TYR A 761 10.94 -29.90 6.83
CA TYR A 761 12.02 -29.02 7.29
C TYR A 761 12.93 -29.76 8.26
N VAL A 762 14.18 -29.95 7.85
CA VAL A 762 15.19 -30.67 8.63
C VAL A 762 16.35 -29.75 8.92
N PHE A 763 16.61 -29.50 10.20
CA PHE A 763 17.82 -28.81 10.61
C PHE A 763 18.98 -29.81 10.74
N GLU A 764 20.11 -29.46 10.12
CA GLU A 764 21.42 -30.03 10.42
C GLU A 764 22.06 -29.17 11.50
N ALA A 765 22.47 -29.81 12.60
CA ALA A 765 22.99 -29.15 13.78
C ALA A 765 24.32 -29.76 14.22
N GLU A 766 25.19 -28.94 14.79
CA GLU A 766 26.29 -29.42 15.62
C GLU A 766 25.80 -29.53 17.06
N VAL A 767 25.94 -30.72 17.65
CA VAL A 767 25.38 -31.06 18.96
C VAL A 767 26.46 -31.60 19.88
N LEU A 768 26.66 -30.97 21.04
CA LEU A 768 27.56 -31.39 22.11
C LEU A 768 26.93 -32.56 22.87
N THR A 769 27.39 -33.78 22.59
CA THR A 769 26.89 -35.01 23.20
C THR A 769 27.72 -35.45 24.40
N GLY A 770 29.02 -35.10 24.44
CA GLY A 770 29.93 -35.44 25.54
C GLY A 770 29.86 -36.93 25.94
N PHE A 771 29.94 -37.20 27.24
CA PHE A 771 29.67 -38.54 27.77
C PHE A 771 28.17 -38.82 27.73
N PHE A 772 27.79 -39.98 27.20
CA PHE A 772 26.39 -40.39 27.10
C PHE A 772 26.13 -41.75 27.72
N CYS A 773 24.89 -41.96 28.17
CA CYS A 773 24.40 -43.23 28.69
C CYS A 773 23.03 -43.59 28.12
N GLN A 774 22.55 -44.80 28.42
CA GLN A 774 21.24 -45.27 28.00
C GLN A 774 20.13 -44.37 28.58
N GLY A 775 19.24 -43.86 27.72
CA GLY A 775 18.12 -43.02 28.15
C GLY A 775 16.94 -43.81 28.68
N HIS A 776 16.16 -43.17 29.56
CA HIS A 776 14.95 -43.70 30.19
C HIS A 776 13.84 -42.62 30.21
N PRO A 777 12.54 -42.97 30.10
CA PRO A 777 11.46 -41.98 30.03
C PRO A 777 11.39 -41.01 31.21
N LEU A 778 11.88 -41.42 32.38
CA LEU A 778 11.90 -40.61 33.60
C LEU A 778 13.09 -39.62 33.68
N ASN A 779 14.04 -39.67 32.74
CA ASN A 779 15.18 -38.74 32.77
C ASN A 779 14.72 -37.30 32.48
N ILE A 780 14.82 -36.42 33.47
CA ILE A 780 14.66 -34.95 33.29
C ILE A 780 16.00 -34.23 33.12
N VAL A 781 17.09 -34.89 33.52
CA VAL A 781 18.49 -34.54 33.31
C VAL A 781 19.27 -35.85 33.08
N PRO A 782 20.48 -35.80 32.50
CA PRO A 782 21.31 -36.98 32.38
C PRO A 782 21.66 -37.58 33.75
N PRO A 783 21.71 -38.92 33.89
CA PRO A 783 22.16 -39.59 35.10
C PRO A 783 23.60 -39.22 35.53
N PRO A 784 23.93 -39.29 36.83
CA PRO A 784 25.31 -39.15 37.31
C PRO A 784 26.22 -40.26 36.73
N LEU A 785 27.53 -40.01 36.61
CA LEU A 785 28.49 -40.99 36.05
C LEU A 785 28.59 -42.26 36.91
N SER A 786 28.40 -42.13 38.21
CA SER A 786 28.24 -43.22 39.17
C SER A 786 27.33 -42.77 40.32
N PRO A 787 26.71 -43.69 41.09
CA PRO A 787 25.86 -43.32 42.21
C PRO A 787 26.59 -42.39 43.20
N GLY A 788 26.08 -41.17 43.38
CA GLY A 788 26.68 -40.15 44.25
C GLY A 788 27.76 -39.26 43.63
N ALA A 789 28.12 -39.45 42.36
CA ALA A 789 29.04 -38.56 41.65
C ALA A 789 28.43 -37.16 41.43
N ILE A 790 29.27 -36.12 41.56
CA ILE A 790 28.90 -34.73 41.28
C ILE A 790 28.82 -34.50 39.76
N ASP A 791 29.69 -35.16 39.00
CA ASP A 791 29.67 -35.13 37.53
C ASP A 791 28.65 -36.15 36.99
N GLY A 792 27.79 -35.68 36.10
CA GLY A 792 26.86 -36.50 35.33
C GLY A 792 27.25 -36.62 33.87
N HIS A 793 26.55 -37.52 33.18
CA HIS A 793 26.60 -37.59 31.74
C HIS A 793 26.14 -36.26 31.11
N ASP A 794 26.53 -36.00 29.88
CA ASP A 794 26.18 -34.77 29.15
C ASP A 794 24.93 -34.95 28.28
N SER A 795 24.66 -36.18 27.85
CA SER A 795 23.48 -36.56 27.07
C SER A 795 23.04 -38.00 27.32
N VAL A 796 21.89 -38.39 26.78
CA VAL A 796 21.42 -39.78 26.80
C VAL A 796 21.09 -40.26 25.39
N VAL A 797 21.19 -41.57 25.15
CA VAL A 797 21.05 -42.19 23.83
C VAL A 797 20.06 -43.35 23.84
N ASP A 798 19.60 -43.73 22.65
CA ASP A 798 18.76 -44.90 22.43
C ASP A 798 19.51 -46.24 22.56
N ASN A 799 20.78 -46.28 22.16
CA ASN A 799 21.64 -47.44 22.32
C ASN A 799 23.09 -47.00 22.53
N VAL A 800 23.72 -47.39 23.63
CA VAL A 800 25.09 -46.97 23.97
C VAL A 800 26.15 -47.52 23.01
N SER A 801 25.96 -48.73 22.47
CA SER A 801 26.91 -49.37 21.56
C SER A 801 26.84 -48.81 20.13
N SER A 802 25.66 -48.39 19.68
CA SER A 802 25.46 -47.79 18.36
C SER A 802 24.35 -46.72 18.44
N PRO A 803 24.70 -45.51 18.92
CA PRO A 803 23.70 -44.48 19.17
C PRO A 803 23.22 -43.85 17.87
N GLU A 804 21.93 -44.02 17.57
CA GLU A 804 21.25 -43.35 16.45
C GLU A 804 20.52 -42.09 16.90
N THR A 805 20.01 -42.08 18.13
CA THR A 805 19.24 -40.98 18.70
C THR A 805 19.97 -40.44 19.93
N PHE A 806 20.15 -39.11 19.98
CA PHE A 806 20.74 -38.40 21.10
C PHE A 806 19.72 -37.45 21.70
N VAL A 807 19.69 -37.37 23.02
CA VAL A 807 18.82 -36.46 23.77
C VAL A 807 19.68 -35.58 24.66
N ILE A 808 19.66 -34.28 24.37
CA ILE A 808 20.34 -33.25 25.18
C ILE A 808 19.34 -32.52 26.07
N PHE A 809 19.80 -31.94 27.18
CA PHE A 809 18.91 -31.31 28.17
C PHE A 809 19.11 -29.79 28.28
N SER A 810 19.94 -29.21 27.40
CA SER A 810 20.22 -27.78 27.37
C SER A 810 20.32 -27.28 25.94
N GLY A 811 19.55 -26.24 25.59
CA GLY A 811 19.54 -25.67 24.24
C GLY A 811 20.89 -25.11 23.78
N THR A 812 21.80 -24.77 24.70
CA THR A 812 23.17 -24.31 24.35
C THR A 812 24.11 -25.46 23.96
N GLN A 813 23.68 -26.72 24.05
CA GLN A 813 24.42 -27.87 23.53
C GLN A 813 24.23 -28.06 22.02
N ALA A 814 23.34 -27.32 21.35
CA ALA A 814 23.12 -27.49 19.92
C ALA A 814 23.05 -26.15 19.22
N VAL A 815 23.68 -26.06 18.05
CA VAL A 815 23.60 -24.89 17.17
C VAL A 815 23.16 -25.33 15.77
N PRO A 816 22.11 -24.73 15.20
CA PRO A 816 21.69 -25.03 13.83
C PRO A 816 22.73 -24.48 12.84
N GLN A 817 23.14 -25.31 11.88
CA GLN A 817 24.10 -24.92 10.84
C GLN A 817 23.43 -24.76 9.49
N TYR A 818 22.56 -25.71 9.12
CA TYR A 818 21.84 -25.68 7.86
C TYR A 818 20.36 -26.03 8.06
N LEU A 819 19.50 -25.40 7.27
CA LEU A 819 18.12 -25.81 7.09
C LEU A 819 17.96 -26.46 5.72
N TRP A 820 17.54 -27.71 5.72
CA TRP A 820 17.23 -28.50 4.54
C TRP A 820 15.71 -28.52 4.34
N THR A 821 15.24 -27.94 3.24
CA THR A 821 13.82 -28.00 2.84
C THR A 821 13.66 -29.10 1.81
N CYS A 822 12.85 -30.10 2.15
CA CYS A 822 12.69 -31.33 1.37
C CYS A 822 11.23 -31.60 1.02
N THR A 823 11.00 -32.45 0.04
CA THR A 823 9.71 -33.08 -0.28
C THR A 823 9.85 -34.60 -0.24
N GLN A 824 8.73 -35.30 -0.20
CA GLN A 824 8.71 -36.76 -0.26
C GLN A 824 8.39 -37.22 -1.69
N GLU A 825 9.17 -38.14 -2.24
CA GLU A 825 8.88 -38.72 -3.56
C GLU A 825 7.51 -39.44 -3.51
N TYR A 826 6.55 -38.96 -4.31
CA TYR A 826 5.36 -39.74 -4.62
C TYR A 826 5.75 -40.85 -5.58
N VAL A 827 5.96 -42.06 -5.05
CA VAL A 827 5.94 -43.27 -5.88
C VAL A 827 4.48 -43.47 -6.29
N GLN A 828 4.07 -42.90 -7.42
CA GLN A 828 2.86 -43.35 -8.10
C GLN A 828 3.11 -44.79 -8.55
N SER A 829 2.35 -45.71 -7.97
CA SER A 829 2.15 -47.04 -8.52
C SER A 829 1.75 -46.89 -10.00
N GLN A 830 2.48 -47.59 -10.85
CA GLN A 830 2.27 -47.66 -12.29
C GLN A 830 0.79 -47.91 -12.62
N ASP A 831 0.19 -46.98 -13.37
CA ASP A 831 -0.81 -47.32 -14.38
C ASP A 831 -0.61 -46.39 -15.59
N TYR A 832 -0.54 -47.02 -16.75
CA TYR A 832 -0.20 -46.40 -18.03
C TYR A 832 -1.28 -45.43 -18.51
N SER A 833 -0.93 -44.17 -18.77
CA SER A 833 -1.15 -43.42 -20.03
C SER A 833 -1.22 -41.89 -19.83
N SER A 834 -0.73 -41.17 -20.84
CA SER A 834 -0.75 -39.70 -21.07
C SER A 834 0.32 -38.80 -20.42
N GLY A 835 1.48 -38.70 -21.10
CA GLY A 835 2.10 -37.46 -21.61
C GLY A 835 2.50 -36.31 -20.65
N PRO A 836 3.78 -35.86 -20.63
CA PRO A 836 4.26 -34.82 -19.71
C PRO A 836 3.93 -33.40 -20.20
N MET A 837 3.29 -32.58 -19.34
CA MET A 837 3.19 -31.13 -19.54
C MET A 837 4.52 -30.45 -19.16
N ARG A 838 5.15 -29.80 -20.14
CA ARG A 838 6.26 -28.85 -19.96
C ARG A 838 5.74 -27.41 -19.79
N PRO A 839 6.52 -26.52 -19.15
CA PRO A 839 6.06 -25.19 -18.74
C PRO A 839 6.17 -24.18 -19.88
N PHE A 840 5.13 -23.36 -20.05
CA PHE A 840 5.06 -22.30 -21.07
C PHE A 840 5.79 -21.03 -20.61
N ALA A 841 6.77 -20.61 -21.40
CA ALA A 841 7.36 -19.27 -21.40
C ALA A 841 6.60 -18.36 -22.38
N GLN A 842 6.57 -17.06 -22.07
CA GLN A 842 5.89 -15.98 -22.80
C GLN A 842 6.65 -15.53 -24.06
N HIS A 843 5.91 -14.99 -25.05
CA HIS A 843 6.19 -13.86 -25.99
C HIS A 843 5.58 -14.08 -27.41
N PRO A 844 5.45 -13.04 -28.28
CA PRO A 844 4.20 -12.31 -28.50
C PRO A 844 3.67 -12.44 -29.94
N TRP A 845 2.43 -12.00 -30.13
CA TRP A 845 1.67 -12.10 -31.38
C TRP A 845 2.18 -11.18 -32.50
N ARG A 846 2.36 -11.75 -33.71
CA ARG A 846 2.23 -11.06 -35.01
C ARG A 846 1.59 -11.99 -36.05
N GLY A 847 0.34 -11.64 -36.39
CA GLY A 847 -0.26 -11.50 -37.72
C GLY A 847 -0.06 -12.52 -38.86
N PHE A 848 -1.20 -12.99 -39.37
CA PHE A 848 -1.51 -13.38 -40.77
C PHE A 848 -0.73 -14.59 -41.34
N THR A 849 -1.26 -15.55 -42.11
CA THR A 849 -2.50 -15.71 -42.88
C THR A 849 -2.57 -17.17 -43.37
N SER A 850 -3.80 -17.62 -43.65
CA SER A 850 -4.22 -18.56 -44.70
C SER A 850 -3.63 -19.98 -44.79
N GLY A 851 -4.53 -20.97 -44.78
CA GLY A 851 -4.37 -22.19 -45.57
C GLY A 851 -4.73 -23.48 -44.85
N SER A 852 -6.02 -23.87 -44.90
CA SER A 852 -6.43 -25.29 -44.92
C SER A 852 -5.88 -25.97 -46.20
N PRO A 853 -6.09 -27.28 -46.48
CA PRO A 853 -6.83 -28.31 -45.71
C PRO A 853 -6.16 -29.71 -45.70
N VAL A 854 -6.89 -30.69 -45.14
CA VAL A 854 -6.82 -32.16 -45.41
C VAL A 854 -5.69 -32.89 -44.66
N ASP A 855 -5.87 -33.92 -43.83
CA ASP A 855 -6.95 -34.90 -43.57
C ASP A 855 -7.23 -35.05 -42.05
#